data_AF-A0A966ASH3-F1
#
_entry.id   AF-A0A966ASH3-F1
#
_cell.length_a   1.000
_cell.length_b   1.000
_cell.length_c   1.000
_cell.angle_alpha   90.00
_cell.angle_beta   90.00
_cell.angle_gamma   90.00
#
_symmetry.space_group_name_H-M   'P 1'
#
loop_
_entity.id
_entity.type
_entity.pdbx_description
1 polymer ?
#
loop_
_entity_poly.entity_id
_entity_poly.type
_entity_poly.pdbx_seq_one_letter_code
_entity_poly.pdbx_strand_id
1 'polypeptide(L)'
;MSRNKEILSQLREWARSKAYHKVTLSELQGELELTDSKTSSLSEALEELENLGEFVFLQARGWFVPWRENWFVGTLTIARKGFGFVRALSVDPRGDVFIPARRLKDAHHGDRVLVVLERPRRGKPVSAQDGRSGKILEVLERSPRVFPGYFREAEGGAGIVEPARHESVREVWIDPSFRSGIEDGDRVLVRLRQGSAIDGLPPGEVLCAWAPEGTWLADLQMVCAEHGLREAFPREVEELASQYPNTIPEEEFSRRSDLREEPFMTIDPVDAKDFDDALVAPPLPEGGVRLGVAIADVSHFVKQGDPIDAEALLRGTSVYIPGKTIPMLPERLSNDLCSLRPNVDRLAKVAWMDIDASGEFQNIRVEHAVIRSARRFTYEEVQSILDGVIAEKEDPVLVDQVTILNQARQLLHDRRIRQGSLQLEIEEMKLVLDDEGEVIDVVSREPLLAHGLVEECMLAANEAVATLASREDLPVLRRVHAPPDEAELEKFIKLCRVLVPEAPINTVTELGKLVEAVKGSDVAPVVFFALLRSLSRAEYSPVKAIHFALQKLEYCHFTSPIRRYPDLQVHQALDKHLFSGGAGPKLGQESVTLMELGESCSTRERAAESAERDMTRLRAISWLRHRVGERFPGMVTAVRDQGFYVRLDGILVDGFVHVSRLRDDHYVYNETHFALRGINKGNMIRLGDPVEVELEGVDPLQRDVDLRYLHTRPGARRGKGAGGHPVSKGGKKKAGRDSHRKDAGKSGRGHRGSSPGRKSGGGQKKRRNSR
;
A
#
# COMPACT_ATOMS: atom_id res chain seq x y z
N MET A 1 -21.71 -14.36 11.34
CA MET A 1 -20.67 -15.08 10.59
C MET A 1 -20.90 -16.60 10.39
N SER A 2 -21.46 -17.39 11.34
CA SER A 2 -21.64 -18.84 11.08
C SER A 2 -22.73 -19.19 10.06
N ARG A 3 -23.77 -18.35 9.92
CA ARG A 3 -24.90 -18.55 9.00
C ARG A 3 -24.54 -18.47 7.51
N ASN A 4 -23.63 -17.57 7.11
CA ASN A 4 -23.25 -17.41 5.70
C ASN A 4 -22.47 -18.64 5.20
N LYS A 5 -21.59 -19.21 6.05
CA LYS A 5 -20.87 -20.46 5.74
C LYS A 5 -21.79 -21.66 5.51
N GLU A 6 -22.92 -21.73 6.21
CA GLU A 6 -23.90 -22.80 6.05
C GLU A 6 -24.62 -22.69 4.69
N ILE A 7 -25.07 -21.49 4.31
CA ILE A 7 -25.70 -21.23 3.02
C ILE A 7 -24.73 -21.48 1.86
N LEU A 8 -23.48 -21.02 1.98
CA LEU A 8 -22.43 -21.31 0.99
C LEU A 8 -22.19 -22.82 0.82
N SER A 9 -22.22 -23.59 1.91
CA SER A 9 -22.10 -25.05 1.86
C SER A 9 -23.30 -25.68 1.16
N GLN A 10 -24.52 -25.26 1.51
CA GLN A 10 -25.76 -25.73 0.89
C GLN A 10 -25.81 -25.44 -0.61
N LEU A 11 -25.41 -24.24 -1.04
CA LEU A 11 -25.32 -23.88 -2.46
C LEU A 11 -24.31 -24.74 -3.21
N ARG A 12 -23.14 -25.00 -2.63
CA ARG A 12 -22.11 -25.87 -3.22
C ARG A 12 -22.55 -27.34 -3.27
N GLU A 13 -23.29 -27.82 -2.28
CA GLU A 13 -23.87 -29.17 -2.27
C GLU A 13 -24.98 -29.30 -3.32
N TRP A 14 -25.91 -28.35 -3.36
CA TRP A 14 -26.95 -28.27 -4.37
C TRP A 14 -26.34 -28.24 -5.79
N ALA A 15 -25.30 -27.44 -6.00
CA ALA A 15 -24.56 -27.36 -7.25
C ALA A 15 -23.96 -28.70 -7.69
N ARG A 16 -23.65 -29.62 -6.77
CA ARG A 16 -23.13 -30.97 -7.06
C ARG A 16 -24.22 -32.04 -7.17
N SER A 17 -25.44 -31.71 -6.74
CA SER A 17 -26.56 -32.63 -6.72
C SER A 17 -27.09 -32.97 -8.12
N LYS A 18 -27.93 -34.01 -8.20
CA LYS A 18 -28.70 -34.35 -9.42
C LYS A 18 -29.90 -33.42 -9.64
N ALA A 19 -30.31 -32.65 -8.62
CA ALA A 19 -31.44 -31.73 -8.67
C ALA A 19 -31.09 -30.36 -9.29
N TYR A 20 -29.79 -30.08 -9.47
CA TYR A 20 -29.31 -28.87 -10.10
C TYR A 20 -29.98 -28.61 -11.46
N HIS A 21 -30.50 -27.41 -11.60
CA HIS A 21 -30.95 -26.82 -12.85
C HIS A 21 -30.71 -25.30 -12.82
N LYS A 22 -31.03 -24.60 -13.90
CA LYS A 22 -30.90 -23.13 -13.97
C LYS A 22 -32.07 -22.52 -13.23
N VAL A 23 -31.79 -21.57 -12.35
CA VAL A 23 -32.73 -21.14 -11.30
C VAL A 23 -32.71 -19.63 -11.15
N THR A 24 -33.88 -19.07 -10.91
CA THR A 24 -34.03 -17.70 -10.42
C THR A 24 -33.74 -17.63 -8.92
N LEU A 25 -33.53 -16.43 -8.39
CA LEU A 25 -33.33 -16.22 -6.96
C LEU A 25 -34.53 -16.73 -6.14
N SER A 26 -35.76 -16.56 -6.65
CA SER A 26 -36.98 -17.02 -6.00
C SER A 26 -37.10 -18.55 -5.97
N GLU A 27 -36.68 -19.24 -7.03
CA GLU A 27 -36.68 -20.72 -7.09
C GLU A 27 -35.62 -21.30 -6.14
N LEU A 28 -34.42 -20.71 -6.09
CA LEU A 28 -33.36 -21.09 -5.15
C LEU A 28 -33.80 -20.96 -3.69
N GLN A 29 -34.55 -19.91 -3.36
CA GLN A 29 -35.09 -19.72 -2.01
C GLN A 29 -36.04 -20.85 -1.62
N GLY A 30 -36.90 -21.29 -2.56
CA GLY A 30 -37.83 -22.40 -2.35
C GLY A 30 -37.13 -23.75 -2.22
N GLU A 31 -36.14 -24.03 -3.07
CA GLU A 31 -35.43 -25.32 -3.08
C GLU A 31 -34.51 -25.53 -1.87
N LEU A 32 -33.97 -24.45 -1.30
CA LEU A 32 -33.13 -24.50 -0.11
C LEU A 32 -33.94 -24.39 1.19
N GLU A 33 -35.28 -24.38 1.10
CA GLU A 33 -36.20 -24.25 2.24
C GLU A 33 -35.87 -23.04 3.15
N LEU A 34 -35.47 -21.91 2.53
CA LEU A 34 -35.05 -20.71 3.25
C LEU A 34 -36.26 -19.80 3.53
N THR A 35 -36.49 -19.49 4.80
CA THR A 35 -37.49 -18.50 5.26
C THR A 35 -37.18 -17.08 4.75
N ASP A 36 -38.19 -16.22 4.55
CA ASP A 36 -38.07 -14.84 4.02
C ASP A 36 -37.05 -13.94 4.75
N SER A 37 -36.73 -14.21 6.03
CA SER A 37 -35.68 -13.49 6.75
C SER A 37 -34.24 -13.82 6.32
N LYS A 38 -34.05 -14.77 5.39
CA LYS A 38 -32.75 -15.25 4.91
C LYS A 38 -32.41 -14.84 3.47
N THR A 39 -33.26 -14.07 2.79
CA THR A 39 -33.07 -13.69 1.38
C THR A 39 -31.87 -12.75 1.17
N SER A 40 -31.58 -11.86 2.12
CA SER A 40 -30.35 -11.03 2.10
C SER A 40 -29.10 -11.90 2.19
N SER A 41 -29.06 -12.84 3.13
CA SER A 41 -27.92 -13.75 3.31
C SER A 41 -27.73 -14.72 2.13
N LEU A 42 -28.80 -15.10 1.43
CA LEU A 42 -28.69 -15.87 0.18
C LEU A 42 -28.09 -15.03 -0.95
N SER A 43 -28.47 -13.76 -1.05
CA SER A 43 -27.94 -12.83 -2.06
C SER A 43 -26.46 -12.55 -1.81
N GLU A 44 -26.07 -12.27 -0.56
CA GLU A 44 -24.68 -12.11 -0.13
C GLU A 44 -23.85 -13.38 -0.41
N ALA A 45 -24.39 -14.56 -0.13
CA ALA A 45 -23.72 -15.83 -0.44
C ALA A 45 -23.54 -16.06 -1.94
N LEU A 46 -24.56 -15.73 -2.75
CA LEU A 46 -24.48 -15.82 -4.21
C LEU A 46 -23.49 -14.81 -4.78
N GLU A 47 -23.44 -13.59 -4.24
CA GLU A 47 -22.46 -12.57 -4.60
C GLU A 47 -21.02 -13.01 -4.25
N GLU A 48 -20.81 -13.60 -3.07
CA GLU A 48 -19.52 -14.19 -2.69
C GLU A 48 -19.11 -15.32 -3.64
N LEU A 49 -20.02 -16.23 -3.97
CA LEU A 49 -19.76 -17.31 -4.94
C LEU A 49 -19.57 -16.78 -6.36
N GLU A 50 -20.27 -15.70 -6.72
CA GLU A 50 -20.07 -15.01 -7.98
C GLU A 50 -18.67 -14.42 -8.04
N ASN A 51 -18.23 -13.71 -7.00
CA ASN A 51 -16.87 -13.16 -6.89
C ASN A 51 -15.78 -14.24 -6.97
N LEU A 52 -16.05 -15.46 -6.51
CA LEU A 52 -15.17 -16.62 -6.69
C LEU A 52 -15.25 -17.28 -8.09
N GLY A 53 -16.22 -16.86 -8.91
CA GLY A 53 -16.53 -17.41 -10.23
C GLY A 53 -17.23 -18.77 -10.17
N GLU A 54 -17.75 -19.14 -9.01
CA GLU A 54 -18.41 -20.43 -8.78
C GLU A 54 -19.87 -20.43 -9.27
N PHE A 55 -20.53 -19.29 -9.16
CA PHE A 55 -21.86 -19.02 -9.70
C PHE A 55 -21.79 -17.80 -10.63
N VAL A 56 -22.71 -17.73 -11.57
CA VAL A 56 -22.87 -16.57 -12.47
C VAL A 56 -24.34 -16.32 -12.67
N PHE A 57 -24.73 -15.05 -12.65
CA PHE A 57 -26.05 -14.62 -13.07
C PHE A 57 -26.02 -14.11 -14.52
N LEU A 58 -26.98 -14.55 -15.34
CA LEU A 58 -27.26 -13.94 -16.64
C LEU A 58 -28.75 -13.65 -16.74
N GLN A 59 -29.15 -12.45 -17.18
CA GLN A 59 -30.56 -12.05 -17.21
C GLN A 59 -31.46 -13.05 -17.96
N ALA A 60 -30.97 -13.60 -19.07
CA ALA A 60 -31.73 -14.58 -19.86
C ALA A 60 -31.73 -16.01 -19.30
N ARG A 61 -30.96 -16.30 -18.24
CA ARG A 61 -30.73 -17.68 -17.75
C ARG A 61 -30.85 -17.86 -16.24
N GLY A 62 -30.93 -16.79 -15.45
CA GLY A 62 -30.86 -16.87 -13.99
C GLY A 62 -29.46 -17.25 -13.49
N TRP A 63 -29.39 -17.74 -12.26
CA TRP A 63 -28.19 -18.24 -11.61
C TRP A 63 -27.85 -19.64 -12.09
N PHE A 64 -26.56 -19.86 -12.37
CA PHE A 64 -26.06 -21.17 -12.76
C PHE A 64 -24.57 -21.32 -12.42
N VAL A 65 -24.11 -22.57 -12.50
CA VAL A 65 -22.76 -22.99 -12.14
C VAL A 65 -21.92 -23.23 -13.41
N PRO A 66 -20.88 -22.42 -13.68
CA PRO A 66 -20.14 -22.46 -14.95
C PRO A 66 -19.49 -23.83 -15.27
N TRP A 67 -18.88 -24.48 -14.28
CA TRP A 67 -18.13 -25.73 -14.53
C TRP A 67 -19.01 -26.89 -14.98
N ARG A 68 -20.32 -26.89 -14.66
CA ARG A 68 -21.26 -27.93 -15.13
C ARG A 68 -21.51 -27.85 -16.63
N GLU A 69 -21.30 -26.68 -17.22
CA GLU A 69 -21.47 -26.40 -18.65
C GLU A 69 -20.12 -26.39 -19.40
N ASN A 70 -19.03 -26.82 -18.74
CA ASN A 70 -17.65 -26.70 -19.24
C ASN A 70 -17.25 -25.23 -19.52
N TRP A 71 -17.79 -24.31 -18.72
CA TRP A 71 -17.48 -22.89 -18.75
C TRP A 71 -16.52 -22.54 -17.61
N PHE A 72 -15.88 -21.39 -17.76
CA PHE A 72 -14.81 -20.91 -16.93
C PHE A 72 -14.95 -19.40 -16.76
N VAL A 73 -14.85 -18.92 -15.53
CA VAL A 73 -14.92 -17.50 -15.22
C VAL A 73 -13.55 -17.04 -14.77
N GLY A 74 -13.13 -15.87 -15.23
CA GLY A 74 -11.88 -15.30 -14.81
C GLY A 74 -11.64 -13.90 -15.35
N THR A 75 -10.51 -13.34 -14.97
CA THR A 75 -10.07 -12.03 -15.44
C THR A 75 -9.23 -12.19 -16.70
N LEU A 76 -9.57 -11.43 -17.73
CA LEU A 76 -8.88 -11.45 -19.01
C LEU A 76 -7.62 -10.59 -18.97
N THR A 77 -6.47 -11.18 -19.31
CA THR A 77 -5.21 -10.49 -19.58
C THR A 77 -4.90 -10.63 -21.07
N ILE A 78 -4.92 -9.53 -21.82
CA ILE A 78 -4.53 -9.55 -23.24
C ILE A 78 -3.04 -9.24 -23.36
N ALA A 79 -2.31 -10.09 -24.08
CA ALA A 79 -0.90 -9.91 -24.38
C ALA A 79 -0.70 -8.93 -25.54
N ARG A 80 0.50 -8.34 -25.64
CA ARG A 80 1.06 -7.88 -26.94
C ARG A 80 0.94 -9.05 -27.93
N LYS A 81 0.84 -8.96 -29.25
CA LYS A 81 0.35 -10.03 -30.16
C LYS A 81 -1.17 -10.31 -30.10
N GLY A 82 -1.93 -9.72 -29.17
CA GLY A 82 -3.40 -9.63 -29.24
C GLY A 82 -4.20 -10.88 -28.86
N PHE A 83 -3.56 -11.96 -28.41
CA PHE A 83 -4.26 -13.07 -27.76
C PHE A 83 -4.38 -12.81 -26.25
N GLY A 84 -5.34 -13.45 -25.59
CA GLY A 84 -5.55 -13.31 -24.16
C GLY A 84 -5.28 -14.58 -23.37
N PHE A 85 -5.10 -14.42 -22.07
CA PHE A 85 -5.18 -15.46 -21.07
C PHE A 85 -6.25 -15.07 -20.07
N VAL A 86 -7.14 -16.00 -19.74
CA VAL A 86 -8.11 -15.81 -18.67
C VAL A 86 -7.62 -16.57 -17.46
N ARG A 87 -7.29 -15.83 -16.41
CA ARG A 87 -6.87 -16.37 -15.12
C ARG A 87 -8.09 -16.57 -14.25
N ALA A 88 -8.19 -17.73 -13.62
CA ALA A 88 -9.29 -18.03 -12.70
C ALA A 88 -9.28 -17.02 -11.53
N LEU A 89 -10.48 -16.73 -11.01
CA LEU A 89 -10.64 -15.88 -9.81
C LEU A 89 -10.13 -16.57 -8.53
N SER A 90 -9.87 -17.88 -8.60
CA SER A 90 -9.24 -18.69 -7.55
C SER A 90 -8.13 -19.58 -8.15
N VAL A 91 -7.21 -20.10 -7.32
CA VAL A 91 -6.07 -20.90 -7.80
C VAL A 91 -6.55 -22.17 -8.52
N ASP A 92 -6.38 -22.22 -9.85
CA ASP A 92 -6.69 -23.39 -10.66
C ASP A 92 -5.38 -24.12 -11.05
N PRO A 93 -5.13 -25.35 -10.54
CA PRO A 93 -3.91 -26.11 -10.85
C PRO A 93 -3.76 -26.48 -12.33
N ARG A 94 -4.80 -26.25 -13.15
CA ARG A 94 -4.78 -26.49 -14.60
C ARG A 94 -4.25 -25.30 -15.41
N GLY A 95 -3.85 -24.20 -14.76
CA GLY A 95 -3.20 -23.04 -15.39
C GLY A 95 -4.14 -22.12 -16.17
N ASP A 96 -3.65 -21.01 -16.73
CA ASP A 96 -4.50 -20.02 -17.40
C ASP A 96 -5.16 -20.57 -18.69
N VAL A 97 -6.32 -20.01 -19.07
CA VAL A 97 -7.02 -20.39 -20.32
C VAL A 97 -6.61 -19.46 -21.45
N PHE A 98 -5.96 -20.02 -22.47
CA PHE A 98 -5.59 -19.27 -23.67
C PHE A 98 -6.82 -18.94 -24.53
N ILE A 99 -6.97 -17.66 -24.87
CA ILE A 99 -8.00 -17.14 -25.75
C ILE A 99 -7.33 -16.59 -27.02
N PRO A 100 -7.51 -17.23 -28.19
CA PRO A 100 -7.03 -16.68 -29.45
C PRO A 100 -7.63 -15.30 -29.73
N ALA A 101 -6.89 -14.40 -30.39
CA ALA A 101 -7.33 -13.03 -30.68
C ALA A 101 -8.75 -12.92 -31.30
N ARG A 102 -9.07 -13.83 -32.24
CA ARG A 102 -10.38 -13.96 -32.91
C ARG A 102 -11.54 -14.43 -32.01
N ARG A 103 -11.25 -14.82 -30.77
CA ARG A 103 -12.19 -15.37 -29.79
C ARG A 103 -12.37 -14.46 -28.57
N LEU A 104 -11.77 -13.27 -28.59
CA LEU A 104 -11.90 -12.27 -27.52
C LEU A 104 -13.22 -11.49 -27.57
N LYS A 105 -13.91 -11.47 -28.73
CA LYS A 105 -15.07 -10.59 -28.98
C LYS A 105 -14.72 -9.12 -28.66
N ASP A 106 -15.56 -8.46 -27.86
CA ASP A 106 -15.51 -7.09 -27.36
C ASP A 106 -14.85 -6.99 -25.98
N ALA A 107 -14.31 -8.09 -25.45
CA ALA A 107 -13.66 -8.10 -24.15
C ALA A 107 -12.32 -7.37 -24.16
N HIS A 108 -12.07 -6.64 -23.09
CA HIS A 108 -10.90 -5.81 -22.86
C HIS A 108 -10.00 -6.39 -21.77
N HIS A 109 -8.73 -5.98 -21.77
CA HIS A 109 -7.83 -6.33 -20.69
C HIS A 109 -8.40 -5.84 -19.35
N GLY A 110 -8.44 -6.73 -18.37
CA GLY A 110 -9.01 -6.49 -17.04
C GLY A 110 -10.50 -6.84 -16.93
N ASP A 111 -11.20 -7.12 -18.03
CA ASP A 111 -12.60 -7.53 -17.97
C ASP A 111 -12.73 -8.88 -17.24
N ARG A 112 -13.82 -9.02 -16.46
CA ARG A 112 -14.24 -10.29 -15.92
C ARG A 112 -15.13 -10.97 -16.94
N VAL A 113 -14.70 -12.13 -17.42
CA VAL A 113 -15.29 -12.78 -18.60
C VAL A 113 -15.73 -14.20 -18.32
N LEU A 114 -16.80 -14.59 -19.00
CA LEU A 114 -17.28 -15.96 -19.06
C LEU A 114 -16.75 -16.62 -20.33
N VAL A 115 -16.06 -17.74 -20.18
CA VAL A 115 -15.36 -18.46 -21.24
C VAL A 115 -15.95 -19.86 -21.37
N VAL A 116 -16.16 -20.34 -22.59
CA VAL A 116 -16.36 -21.78 -22.81
C VAL A 116 -15.04 -22.44 -23.23
N LEU A 117 -14.70 -23.53 -22.56
CA LEU A 117 -13.50 -24.31 -22.85
C LEU A 117 -13.72 -25.13 -24.13
N GLU A 118 -12.80 -25.00 -25.10
CA GLU A 118 -12.84 -25.79 -26.33
C GLU A 118 -12.26 -27.20 -26.05
N ARG A 119 -12.93 -28.24 -26.58
CA ARG A 119 -12.41 -29.62 -26.49
C ARG A 119 -11.25 -29.81 -27.48
N PRO A 120 -10.23 -30.61 -27.15
CA PRO A 120 -9.17 -30.95 -28.09
C PRO A 120 -9.74 -31.53 -29.39
N ARG A 121 -9.18 -31.17 -30.54
CA ARG A 121 -9.56 -31.77 -31.82
C ARG A 121 -9.27 -33.27 -31.80
N ARG A 122 -10.24 -34.07 -32.24
CA ARG A 122 -10.14 -35.53 -32.37
C ARG A 122 -8.92 -35.91 -33.22
N GLY A 123 -7.96 -36.65 -32.65
CA GLY A 123 -6.80 -37.19 -33.38
C GLY A 123 -5.45 -36.52 -33.12
N LYS A 124 -5.36 -35.45 -32.30
CA LYS A 124 -4.07 -34.97 -31.76
C LYS A 124 -3.97 -35.31 -30.27
N PRO A 125 -2.95 -36.06 -29.81
CA PRO A 125 -2.70 -36.21 -28.39
C PRO A 125 -2.39 -34.84 -27.80
N VAL A 126 -3.12 -34.47 -26.75
CA VAL A 126 -2.85 -33.24 -25.98
C VAL A 126 -1.53 -33.46 -25.26
N SER A 127 -0.47 -32.78 -25.69
CA SER A 127 0.75 -32.74 -24.90
C SER A 127 0.49 -31.91 -23.64
N ALA A 128 1.19 -32.17 -22.53
CA ALA A 128 1.10 -31.33 -21.33
C ALA A 128 1.51 -29.86 -21.57
N GLN A 129 2.03 -29.54 -22.76
CA GLN A 129 2.37 -28.19 -23.21
C GLN A 129 1.25 -27.49 -23.99
N ASP A 130 0.25 -28.22 -24.50
CA ASP A 130 -0.92 -27.62 -25.15
C ASP A 130 -1.91 -27.19 -24.06
N GLY A 131 -1.70 -25.97 -23.53
CA GLY A 131 -2.56 -25.38 -22.50
C GLY A 131 -4.05 -25.33 -22.89
N ARG A 132 -4.93 -25.16 -21.89
CA ARG A 132 -6.38 -25.04 -22.10
C ARG A 132 -6.66 -23.87 -23.05
N SER A 133 -7.56 -24.07 -24.01
CA SER A 133 -8.02 -23.00 -24.90
C SER A 133 -9.53 -22.81 -24.80
N GLY A 134 -9.99 -21.59 -25.03
CA GLY A 134 -11.40 -21.25 -24.93
C GLY A 134 -11.81 -20.11 -25.84
N LYS A 135 -13.10 -19.78 -25.79
CA LYS A 135 -13.67 -18.58 -26.41
C LYS A 135 -14.52 -17.81 -25.40
N ILE A 136 -14.45 -16.48 -25.45
CA ILE A 136 -15.28 -15.62 -24.61
C ILE A 136 -16.72 -15.71 -25.08
N LEU A 137 -17.61 -16.01 -24.15
CA LEU A 137 -19.05 -15.99 -24.34
C LEU A 137 -19.59 -14.60 -24.08
N GLU A 138 -19.23 -14.02 -22.94
CA GLU A 138 -19.80 -12.77 -22.44
C GLU A 138 -18.83 -12.08 -21.49
N VAL A 139 -18.90 -10.75 -21.45
CA VAL A 139 -18.24 -9.92 -20.45
C VAL A 139 -19.23 -9.73 -19.32
N LEU A 140 -18.89 -10.28 -18.15
CA LEU A 140 -19.74 -10.18 -16.95
C LEU A 140 -19.60 -8.80 -16.32
N GLU A 141 -18.39 -8.27 -16.33
CA GLU A 141 -18.06 -6.98 -15.74
C GLU A 141 -16.92 -6.33 -16.53
N ARG A 142 -17.16 -5.09 -16.96
CA ARG A 142 -16.15 -4.26 -17.63
C ARG A 142 -15.11 -3.76 -16.66
N SER A 143 -13.86 -3.73 -17.11
CA SER A 143 -12.78 -3.12 -16.35
C SER A 143 -13.04 -1.61 -16.16
N PRO A 144 -12.89 -1.07 -14.94
CA PRO A 144 -12.96 0.37 -14.71
C PRO A 144 -11.70 1.12 -15.18
N ARG A 145 -10.78 0.44 -15.86
CA ARG A 145 -9.51 1.00 -16.35
C ARG A 145 -9.75 2.22 -17.24
N VAL A 146 -9.01 3.28 -16.96
CA VAL A 146 -8.90 4.46 -17.82
C VAL A 146 -7.69 4.32 -18.72
N PHE A 147 -7.79 4.79 -19.95
CA PHE A 147 -6.65 4.82 -20.88
C PHE A 147 -6.74 6.00 -21.85
N PRO A 148 -5.61 6.46 -22.40
CA PRO A 148 -5.59 7.50 -23.41
C PRO A 148 -5.95 6.99 -24.80
N GLY A 149 -6.64 7.81 -25.58
CA GLY A 149 -7.02 7.54 -26.97
C GLY A 149 -7.20 8.79 -27.80
N TYR A 150 -7.50 8.60 -29.08
CA TYR A 150 -7.85 9.63 -30.05
C TYR A 150 -9.33 9.50 -30.39
N PHE A 151 -10.09 10.57 -30.18
CA PHE A 151 -11.50 10.59 -30.54
C PHE A 151 -11.67 10.78 -32.05
N ARG A 152 -12.52 9.96 -32.66
CA ARG A 152 -12.92 10.01 -34.07
C ARG A 152 -14.42 10.17 -34.16
N GLU A 153 -14.88 11.21 -34.83
CA GLU A 153 -16.33 11.44 -34.99
C GLU A 153 -16.94 10.45 -35.99
N ALA A 154 -18.12 9.92 -35.62
CA ALA A 154 -18.93 9.03 -36.44
C ALA A 154 -20.30 9.69 -36.75
N GLU A 155 -21.10 9.04 -37.61
CA GLU A 155 -22.41 9.57 -37.99
C GLU A 155 -23.34 9.80 -36.78
N GLY A 156 -24.18 10.85 -36.86
CA GLY A 156 -25.15 11.18 -35.81
C GLY A 156 -24.54 11.78 -34.54
N GLY A 157 -23.26 12.16 -34.59
CA GLY A 157 -22.56 12.76 -33.46
C GLY A 157 -22.11 11.74 -32.41
N ALA A 158 -22.13 10.44 -32.72
CA ALA A 158 -21.40 9.42 -31.96
C ALA A 158 -19.91 9.50 -32.29
N GLY A 159 -19.09 8.69 -31.64
CA GLY A 159 -17.69 8.57 -32.03
C GLY A 159 -17.03 7.28 -31.57
N ILE A 160 -15.81 7.10 -32.04
CA ILE A 160 -14.95 5.97 -31.72
C ILE A 160 -13.67 6.52 -31.10
N VAL A 161 -13.25 5.97 -29.97
CA VAL A 161 -11.95 6.29 -29.39
C VAL A 161 -10.96 5.21 -29.77
N GLU A 162 -9.95 5.58 -30.56
CA GLU A 162 -8.81 4.75 -30.93
C GLU A 162 -7.75 4.82 -29.82
N PRO A 163 -7.35 3.71 -29.17
CA PRO A 163 -6.37 3.76 -28.08
C PRO A 163 -5.02 4.31 -28.53
N ALA A 164 -4.46 5.26 -27.77
CA ALA A 164 -3.24 5.98 -28.17
C ALA A 164 -2.00 5.07 -28.20
N ARG A 165 -1.97 4.08 -27.30
CA ARG A 165 -1.06 2.92 -27.30
C ARG A 165 -1.75 1.74 -26.59
N HIS A 166 -1.23 0.54 -26.85
CA HIS A 166 -1.53 -0.77 -26.24
C HIS A 166 -2.43 -1.68 -27.09
N GLU A 167 -1.86 -2.80 -27.58
CA GLU A 167 -2.58 -3.84 -28.34
C GLU A 167 -3.65 -4.61 -27.51
N SER A 168 -3.75 -4.33 -26.22
CA SER A 168 -4.69 -4.98 -25.29
C SER A 168 -5.99 -4.20 -25.10
N VAL A 169 -6.02 -2.98 -25.60
CA VAL A 169 -7.17 -2.08 -25.55
C VAL A 169 -7.61 -1.88 -26.99
N ARG A 170 -8.91 -2.02 -27.24
CA ARG A 170 -9.48 -1.90 -28.58
C ARG A 170 -10.25 -0.60 -28.66
N GLU A 171 -10.71 -0.29 -29.86
CA GLU A 171 -11.62 0.82 -30.10
C GLU A 171 -12.85 0.75 -29.19
N VAL A 172 -13.29 1.91 -28.72
CA VAL A 172 -14.44 2.05 -27.82
C VAL A 172 -15.46 2.97 -28.48
N TRP A 173 -16.72 2.56 -28.44
CA TRP A 173 -17.82 3.36 -28.96
C TRP A 173 -18.29 4.35 -27.91
N ILE A 174 -18.47 5.60 -28.31
CA ILE A 174 -18.90 6.71 -27.44
C ILE A 174 -20.21 7.29 -27.98
N ASP A 175 -21.24 7.25 -27.13
CA ASP A 175 -22.51 7.92 -27.38
C ASP A 175 -22.33 9.45 -27.31
N PRO A 176 -23.07 10.25 -28.12
CA PRO A 176 -23.00 11.71 -28.07
C PRO A 176 -23.15 12.31 -26.66
N SER A 177 -23.94 11.67 -25.78
CA SER A 177 -24.16 12.12 -24.41
C SER A 177 -22.95 11.96 -23.48
N PHE A 178 -21.90 11.24 -23.89
CA PHE A 178 -20.70 10.95 -23.10
C PHE A 178 -19.41 11.50 -23.73
N ARG A 179 -19.49 12.57 -24.54
CA ARG A 179 -18.33 13.23 -25.17
C ARG A 179 -18.36 14.77 -25.13
N SER A 180 -18.89 15.34 -24.05
CA SER A 180 -19.08 16.79 -23.94
C SER A 180 -17.77 17.57 -24.14
N GLY A 181 -17.76 18.51 -25.09
CA GLY A 181 -16.63 19.42 -25.34
C GLY A 181 -15.44 18.79 -26.07
N ILE A 182 -15.64 17.68 -26.78
CA ILE A 182 -14.59 16.94 -27.52
C ILE A 182 -14.85 17.01 -29.03
N GLU A 183 -13.81 17.38 -29.79
CA GLU A 183 -13.81 17.50 -31.24
C GLU A 183 -13.11 16.31 -31.92
N ASP A 184 -13.32 16.15 -33.23
CA ASP A 184 -12.65 15.11 -34.02
C ASP A 184 -11.12 15.29 -33.99
N GLY A 185 -10.39 14.20 -33.68
CA GLY A 185 -8.94 14.19 -33.56
C GLY A 185 -8.39 14.53 -32.19
N ASP A 186 -9.24 14.92 -31.22
CA ASP A 186 -8.81 15.21 -29.86
C ASP A 186 -8.21 13.99 -29.17
N ARG A 187 -7.19 14.26 -28.33
CA ARG A 187 -6.67 13.27 -27.39
C ARG A 187 -7.57 13.25 -26.18
N VAL A 188 -7.97 12.08 -25.73
CA VAL A 188 -8.95 11.92 -24.66
C VAL A 188 -8.55 10.82 -23.69
N LEU A 189 -8.96 10.98 -22.43
CA LEU A 189 -9.01 9.87 -21.47
C LEU A 189 -10.40 9.25 -21.52
N VAL A 190 -10.46 7.92 -21.69
CA VAL A 190 -11.71 7.17 -21.84
C VAL A 190 -11.78 6.05 -20.80
N ARG A 191 -13.00 5.76 -20.31
CA ARG A 191 -13.30 4.59 -19.48
C ARG A 191 -14.36 3.72 -20.17
N LEU A 192 -14.25 2.40 -19.99
CA LEU A 192 -15.31 1.47 -20.41
C LEU A 192 -16.54 1.63 -19.51
N ARG A 193 -17.73 1.55 -20.11
CA ARG A 193 -19.01 1.52 -19.40
C ARG A 193 -19.60 0.12 -19.43
N GLN A 194 -20.34 -0.24 -18.37
CA GLN A 194 -21.13 -1.47 -18.37
C GLN A 194 -22.18 -1.40 -19.48
N GLY A 195 -22.36 -2.51 -20.20
CA GLY A 195 -23.31 -2.58 -21.31
C GLY A 195 -22.85 -3.51 -22.43
N SER A 196 -23.81 -3.82 -23.31
CA SER A 196 -23.57 -4.60 -24.52
C SER A 196 -22.79 -3.78 -25.55
N ALA A 197 -21.92 -4.46 -26.30
CA ALA A 197 -21.23 -3.84 -27.42
C ALA A 197 -22.20 -3.33 -28.49
N ILE A 198 -21.87 -2.18 -29.07
CA ILE A 198 -22.55 -1.56 -30.21
C ILE A 198 -21.62 -1.72 -31.41
N ASP A 199 -22.11 -2.36 -32.48
CA ASP A 199 -21.31 -2.70 -33.67
C ASP A 199 -19.99 -3.44 -33.38
N GLY A 200 -19.96 -4.22 -32.29
CA GLY A 200 -18.79 -4.99 -31.87
C GLY A 200 -17.77 -4.23 -31.02
N LEU A 201 -18.01 -2.94 -30.74
CA LEU A 201 -17.21 -2.11 -29.85
C LEU A 201 -17.90 -1.98 -28.48
N PRO A 202 -17.17 -2.09 -27.37
CA PRO A 202 -17.77 -1.82 -26.07
C PRO A 202 -18.16 -0.34 -25.94
N PRO A 203 -19.21 -0.03 -25.16
CA PRO A 203 -19.55 1.35 -24.85
C PRO A 203 -18.54 1.94 -23.86
N GLY A 204 -18.25 3.23 -24.00
CA GLY A 204 -17.43 3.99 -23.06
C GLY A 204 -17.92 5.40 -22.83
N GLU A 205 -17.18 6.13 -22.01
CA GLU A 205 -17.36 7.55 -21.75
C GLU A 205 -16.02 8.28 -21.81
N VAL A 206 -16.01 9.45 -22.46
CA VAL A 206 -14.87 10.35 -22.41
C VAL A 206 -14.92 11.12 -21.10
N LEU A 207 -13.82 11.08 -20.35
CA LEU A 207 -13.68 11.75 -19.06
C LEU A 207 -13.22 13.19 -19.25
N CYS A 208 -12.20 13.40 -20.09
CA CYS A 208 -11.66 14.72 -20.42
C CYS A 208 -10.72 14.64 -21.64
N ALA A 209 -10.38 15.81 -22.19
CA ALA A 209 -9.26 15.94 -23.12
C ALA A 209 -7.94 15.65 -22.40
N TRP A 210 -7.11 14.79 -22.99
CA TRP A 210 -5.82 14.38 -22.44
C TRP A 210 -4.72 15.36 -22.87
N ALA A 211 -4.00 15.88 -21.88
CA ALA A 211 -2.85 16.75 -22.08
C ALA A 211 -1.72 16.03 -22.86
N PRO A 212 -0.75 16.77 -23.43
CA PRO A 212 0.35 16.17 -24.17
C PRO A 212 1.09 15.10 -23.36
N GLU A 213 1.26 13.91 -23.94
CA GLU A 213 1.97 12.78 -23.32
C GLU A 213 3.35 13.19 -22.81
N GLY A 214 3.69 12.76 -21.59
CA GLY A 214 4.96 13.05 -20.93
C GLY A 214 4.99 14.38 -20.17
N THR A 215 3.88 15.14 -20.15
CA THR A 215 3.74 16.30 -19.26
C THR A 215 3.20 15.90 -17.90
N TRP A 216 3.56 16.64 -16.84
CA TRP A 216 3.01 16.43 -15.50
C TRP A 216 1.47 16.45 -15.47
N LEU A 217 0.83 17.33 -16.25
CA LEU A 217 -0.63 17.40 -16.34
C LEU A 217 -1.24 16.13 -16.94
N ALA A 218 -0.60 15.53 -17.95
CA ALA A 218 -1.06 14.28 -18.55
C ALA A 218 -1.01 13.10 -17.57
N ASP A 219 0.05 13.05 -16.75
CA ASP A 219 0.23 12.06 -15.68
C ASP A 219 -0.83 12.26 -14.58
N LEU A 220 -1.04 13.52 -14.15
CA LEU A 220 -2.06 13.88 -13.16
C LEU A 220 -3.46 13.49 -13.62
N GLN A 221 -3.85 13.86 -14.85
CA GLN A 221 -5.17 13.52 -15.40
C GLN A 221 -5.40 12.00 -15.44
N MET A 222 -4.38 11.23 -15.83
CA MET A 222 -4.45 9.77 -15.87
C MET A 222 -4.64 9.17 -14.47
N VAL A 223 -3.82 9.58 -13.49
CA VAL A 223 -3.91 9.08 -12.11
C VAL A 223 -5.24 9.48 -11.47
N CYS A 224 -5.67 10.74 -11.61
CA CYS A 224 -6.96 11.18 -11.09
C CYS A 224 -8.11 10.37 -11.68
N ALA A 225 -8.08 10.10 -12.99
CA ALA A 225 -9.12 9.35 -13.66
C ALA A 225 -9.14 7.86 -13.27
N GLU A 226 -7.97 7.22 -13.12
CA GLU A 226 -7.83 5.83 -12.67
C GLU A 226 -8.35 5.63 -11.24
N HIS A 227 -8.13 6.60 -10.34
CA HIS A 227 -8.49 6.52 -8.93
C HIS A 227 -9.78 7.29 -8.57
N GLY A 228 -10.47 7.88 -9.56
CA GLY A 228 -11.73 8.60 -9.36
C GLY A 228 -11.60 9.88 -8.54
N LEU A 229 -10.43 10.53 -8.56
CA LEU A 229 -10.15 11.73 -7.78
C LEU A 229 -10.76 12.98 -8.43
N ARG A 230 -11.28 13.88 -7.60
CA ARG A 230 -11.93 15.12 -8.03
C ARG A 230 -11.14 16.32 -7.54
N GLU A 231 -10.67 17.13 -8.47
CA GLU A 231 -9.92 18.34 -8.13
C GLU A 231 -10.86 19.47 -7.72
N ALA A 232 -11.86 19.78 -8.56
CA ALA A 232 -12.80 20.87 -8.32
C ALA A 232 -13.79 20.56 -7.20
N PHE A 233 -14.15 21.59 -6.42
CA PHE A 233 -15.23 21.52 -5.45
C PHE A 233 -16.58 21.84 -6.11
N PRO A 234 -17.69 21.24 -5.65
CA PRO A 234 -19.02 21.67 -6.05
C PRO A 234 -19.27 23.15 -5.72
N ARG A 235 -20.05 23.83 -6.54
CA ARG A 235 -20.35 25.26 -6.37
C ARG A 235 -20.93 25.60 -4.99
N GLU A 236 -21.82 24.76 -4.47
CA GLU A 236 -22.42 24.93 -3.13
C GLU A 236 -21.38 24.89 -2.00
N VAL A 237 -20.30 24.12 -2.16
CA VAL A 237 -19.18 24.02 -1.21
C VAL A 237 -18.36 25.30 -1.23
N GLU A 238 -18.02 25.80 -2.43
CA GLU A 238 -17.28 27.06 -2.59
C GLU A 238 -18.08 28.27 -2.07
N GLU A 239 -19.38 28.32 -2.38
CA GLU A 239 -20.28 29.37 -1.90
C GLU A 239 -20.37 29.38 -0.38
N LEU A 240 -20.53 28.22 0.27
CA LEU A 240 -20.55 28.13 1.73
C LEU A 240 -19.19 28.52 2.34
N ALA A 241 -18.08 28.03 1.78
CA ALA A 241 -16.75 28.40 2.26
C ALA A 241 -16.52 29.91 2.19
N SER A 242 -16.95 30.56 1.10
CA SER A 242 -16.78 32.01 0.92
C SER A 242 -17.49 32.88 1.96
N GLN A 243 -18.51 32.35 2.64
CA GLN A 243 -19.31 33.08 3.63
C GLN A 243 -18.64 33.23 5.01
N TYR A 244 -17.65 32.39 5.35
CA TYR A 244 -16.95 32.53 6.64
C TYR A 244 -16.26 33.89 6.73
N PRO A 245 -16.23 34.55 7.90
CA PRO A 245 -15.49 35.80 8.05
C PRO A 245 -13.98 35.58 7.96
N ASN A 246 -13.22 36.61 7.59
CA ASN A 246 -11.75 36.53 7.52
C ASN A 246 -11.07 36.48 8.91
N THR A 247 -11.81 36.81 9.96
CA THR A 247 -11.32 36.83 11.35
C THR A 247 -12.33 36.12 12.24
N ILE A 248 -11.82 35.37 13.22
CA ILE A 248 -12.65 34.71 14.22
C ILE A 248 -13.29 35.78 15.12
N PRO A 249 -14.62 35.73 15.37
CA PRO A 249 -15.29 36.69 16.26
C PRO A 249 -14.79 36.62 17.70
N GLU A 250 -14.70 37.76 18.39
CA GLU A 250 -14.27 37.83 19.81
C GLU A 250 -15.16 37.01 20.76
N GLU A 251 -16.44 36.87 20.44
CA GLU A 251 -17.38 36.05 21.21
C GLU A 251 -16.91 34.60 21.32
N GLU A 252 -16.26 34.06 20.30
CA GLU A 252 -15.73 32.69 20.32
C GLU A 252 -14.53 32.55 21.24
N PHE A 253 -13.70 33.59 21.41
CA PHE A 253 -12.58 33.57 22.35
C PHE A 253 -13.07 33.51 23.79
N SER A 254 -14.18 34.20 24.11
CA SER A 254 -14.74 34.23 25.46
C SER A 254 -15.28 32.88 25.96
N ARG A 255 -15.55 31.94 25.04
CA ARG A 255 -16.10 30.61 25.34
C ARG A 255 -15.01 29.54 25.53
N ARG A 256 -13.73 29.89 25.39
CA ARG A 256 -12.61 28.96 25.27
C ARG A 256 -11.51 29.29 26.27
N SER A 257 -10.69 28.30 26.60
CA SER A 257 -9.47 28.53 27.36
C SER A 257 -8.52 29.42 26.56
N ASP A 258 -8.03 30.51 27.15
CA ASP A 258 -7.07 31.40 26.51
C ASP A 258 -5.65 30.89 26.75
N LEU A 259 -5.01 30.39 25.69
CA LEU A 259 -3.66 29.84 25.71
C LEU A 259 -2.75 30.60 24.73
N ARG A 260 -3.06 31.86 24.42
CA ARG A 260 -2.29 32.67 23.45
C ARG A 260 -0.89 33.04 23.91
N GLU A 261 -0.64 33.00 25.22
CA GLU A 261 0.66 33.26 25.83
C GLU A 261 1.51 31.99 26.01
N GLU A 262 0.92 30.80 25.82
CA GLU A 262 1.69 29.55 25.81
C GLU A 262 2.48 29.44 24.50
N PRO A 263 3.78 29.08 24.53
CA PRO A 263 4.66 29.13 23.37
C PRO A 263 4.48 27.92 22.44
N PHE A 264 3.25 27.71 21.96
CA PHE A 264 2.95 26.69 20.96
C PHE A 264 3.75 26.93 19.67
N MET A 265 4.22 25.85 19.07
CA MET A 265 4.94 25.90 17.79
C MET A 265 4.48 24.79 16.85
N THR A 266 4.46 25.07 15.55
CA THR A 266 4.20 24.06 14.52
C THR A 266 5.53 23.56 13.95
N ILE A 267 5.60 22.30 13.52
CA ILE A 267 6.82 21.69 12.96
C ILE A 267 6.42 20.87 11.73
N ASP A 268 6.68 21.42 10.55
CA ASP A 268 6.11 20.93 9.29
C ASP A 268 7.15 20.95 8.14
N PRO A 269 6.89 20.29 7.00
CA PRO A 269 7.69 20.50 5.80
C PRO A 269 7.68 21.96 5.34
N VAL A 270 8.74 22.38 4.63
CA VAL A 270 8.87 23.74 4.07
C VAL A 270 7.68 24.12 3.20
N ASP A 271 7.15 23.18 2.41
CA ASP A 271 6.08 23.41 1.44
C ASP A 271 4.67 23.33 2.04
N ALA A 272 4.53 22.94 3.31
CA ALA A 272 3.23 22.82 3.97
C ALA A 272 2.56 24.19 4.18
N LYS A 273 1.24 24.24 3.99
CA LYS A 273 0.41 25.44 4.18
C LYS A 273 -0.74 25.22 5.17
N ASP A 274 -1.04 23.97 5.45
CA ASP A 274 -2.15 23.43 6.22
C ASP A 274 -1.65 22.86 7.56
N PHE A 275 -1.22 23.73 8.46
CA PHE A 275 -0.76 23.34 9.81
C PHE A 275 -1.93 22.86 10.69
N ASP A 276 -2.07 21.54 10.83
CA ASP A 276 -3.09 20.88 11.66
C ASP A 276 -2.75 20.98 13.16
N ASP A 277 -1.47 20.86 13.51
CA ASP A 277 -1.02 20.66 14.89
C ASP A 277 0.04 21.66 15.35
N ALA A 278 0.02 21.94 16.66
CA ALA A 278 1.02 22.73 17.35
C ALA A 278 1.38 22.07 18.69
N LEU A 279 2.65 22.14 19.06
CA LEU A 279 3.23 21.46 20.22
C LEU A 279 3.69 22.47 21.27
N VAL A 280 3.53 22.09 22.53
CA VAL A 280 4.15 22.74 23.69
C VAL A 280 4.45 21.68 24.74
N ALA A 281 5.51 21.88 25.51
CA ALA A 281 5.87 21.03 26.63
C ALA A 281 6.30 21.86 27.85
N PRO A 282 5.35 22.41 28.63
CA PRO A 282 5.67 23.08 29.87
C PRO A 282 6.27 22.10 30.90
N PRO A 283 7.19 22.55 31.76
CA PRO A 283 7.77 21.70 32.79
C PRO A 283 6.74 21.29 33.85
N LEU A 284 6.82 20.05 34.35
CA LEU A 284 6.03 19.56 35.49
C LEU A 284 6.80 19.76 36.81
N PRO A 285 6.22 20.46 37.81
CA PRO A 285 6.88 20.70 39.10
C PRO A 285 7.23 19.40 39.87
N GLU A 286 6.47 18.34 39.66
CA GLU A 286 6.59 17.06 40.37
C GLU A 286 7.56 16.07 39.70
N GLY A 287 8.20 16.48 38.59
CA GLY A 287 8.97 15.63 37.70
C GLY A 287 8.13 15.07 36.54
N GLY A 288 8.79 14.67 35.45
CA GLY A 288 8.12 14.26 34.20
C GLY A 288 7.96 15.40 33.18
N VAL A 289 7.15 15.19 32.14
CA VAL A 289 6.87 16.19 31.09
C VAL A 289 5.37 16.36 30.90
N ARG A 290 4.87 17.60 30.92
CA ARG A 290 3.51 17.90 30.47
C ARG A 290 3.57 18.19 28.98
N LEU A 291 2.89 17.39 28.19
CA LEU A 291 2.79 17.56 26.74
C LEU A 291 1.43 18.17 26.40
N GLY A 292 1.44 19.28 25.66
CA GLY A 292 0.26 19.88 25.06
C GLY A 292 0.31 19.74 23.54
N VAL A 293 -0.73 19.15 22.96
CA VAL A 293 -0.91 19.02 21.51
C VAL A 293 -2.19 19.75 21.12
N ALA A 294 -2.04 20.90 20.47
CA ALA A 294 -3.14 21.71 19.99
C ALA A 294 -3.45 21.37 18.53
N ILE A 295 -4.70 21.01 18.24
CA ILE A 295 -5.17 20.63 16.91
C ILE A 295 -6.19 21.64 16.40
N ALA A 296 -6.09 22.00 15.12
CA ALA A 296 -7.04 22.88 14.43
C ALA A 296 -8.50 22.49 14.70
N ASP A 297 -9.33 23.46 15.10
CA ASP A 297 -10.74 23.22 15.40
C ASP A 297 -11.63 23.19 14.16
N VAL A 298 -11.42 22.22 13.27
CA VAL A 298 -12.14 22.10 12.00
C VAL A 298 -13.64 21.91 12.18
N SER A 299 -14.08 21.15 13.19
CA SER A 299 -15.51 20.93 13.47
C SER A 299 -16.24 22.18 13.99
N HIS A 300 -15.50 23.24 14.38
CA HIS A 300 -16.11 24.55 14.57
C HIS A 300 -16.69 25.10 13.26
N PHE A 301 -15.95 24.95 12.15
CA PHE A 301 -16.35 25.46 10.85
C PHE A 301 -17.24 24.46 10.10
N VAL A 302 -16.86 23.18 10.07
CA VAL A 302 -17.56 22.14 9.31
C VAL A 302 -18.58 21.42 10.20
N LYS A 303 -19.87 21.65 9.96
CA LYS A 303 -20.97 21.08 10.73
C LYS A 303 -21.52 19.84 10.06
N GLN A 304 -21.80 18.83 10.87
CA GLN A 304 -22.35 17.56 10.38
C GLN A 304 -23.60 17.79 9.52
N GLY A 305 -23.57 17.31 8.28
CA GLY A 305 -24.65 17.42 7.30
C GLY A 305 -24.67 18.69 6.45
N ASP A 306 -23.73 19.62 6.62
CA ASP A 306 -23.57 20.75 5.70
C ASP A 306 -22.91 20.33 4.36
N PRO A 307 -22.97 21.15 3.30
CA PRO A 307 -22.34 20.83 2.01
C PRO A 307 -20.84 20.52 2.10
N ILE A 308 -20.09 21.20 2.98
CA ILE A 308 -18.64 20.99 3.13
C ILE A 308 -18.38 19.64 3.81
N ASP A 309 -19.17 19.27 4.83
CA ASP A 309 -19.11 17.98 5.51
C ASP A 309 -19.44 16.82 4.55
N ALA A 310 -20.49 16.98 3.74
CA ALA A 310 -20.86 15.98 2.74
C ALA A 310 -19.76 15.75 1.69
N GLU A 311 -19.11 16.82 1.21
CA GLU A 311 -18.00 16.73 0.28
C GLU A 311 -16.71 16.20 0.96
N ALA A 312 -16.43 16.61 2.19
CA ALA A 312 -15.32 16.10 2.98
C ALA A 312 -15.46 14.59 3.23
N LEU A 313 -16.68 14.11 3.52
CA LEU A 313 -17.00 12.70 3.63
C LEU A 313 -16.77 11.98 2.30
N LEU A 314 -17.24 12.55 1.19
CA LEU A 314 -17.10 11.99 -0.15
C LEU A 314 -15.62 11.83 -0.55
N ARG A 315 -14.78 12.79 -0.17
CA ARG A 315 -13.31 12.74 -0.39
C ARG A 315 -12.61 11.82 0.61
N GLY A 316 -13.03 11.84 1.88
CA GLY A 316 -12.52 11.03 2.99
C GLY A 316 -11.14 11.43 3.50
N THR A 317 -10.21 11.77 2.60
CA THR A 317 -8.86 12.25 2.91
C THR A 317 -8.35 13.18 1.81
N SER A 318 -7.43 14.09 2.15
CA SER A 318 -6.62 14.80 1.15
C SER A 318 -5.68 13.81 0.45
N VAL A 319 -5.35 14.09 -0.82
CA VAL A 319 -4.42 13.29 -1.64
C VAL A 319 -3.23 14.16 -2.05
N TYR A 320 -2.02 13.70 -1.74
CA TYR A 320 -0.76 14.42 -1.96
C TYR A 320 -0.03 13.90 -3.20
N ILE A 321 -0.38 14.44 -4.36
CA ILE A 321 0.31 14.17 -5.62
C ILE A 321 1.60 15.00 -5.67
N PRO A 322 2.74 14.47 -6.12
CA PRO A 322 3.95 15.28 -6.35
C PRO A 322 3.65 16.54 -7.16
N GLY A 323 3.84 17.72 -6.56
CA GLY A 323 3.55 19.02 -7.16
C GLY A 323 2.11 19.54 -6.99
N LYS A 324 1.17 18.76 -6.43
CA LYS A 324 -0.20 19.19 -6.17
C LYS A 324 -0.91 18.43 -5.05
N THR A 325 -1.57 19.17 -4.17
CA THR A 325 -2.51 18.59 -3.20
C THR A 325 -3.93 18.64 -3.75
N ILE A 326 -4.67 17.53 -3.66
CA ILE A 326 -6.12 17.48 -3.84
C ILE A 326 -6.72 17.48 -2.42
N PRO A 327 -7.17 18.65 -1.91
CA PRO A 327 -7.52 18.76 -0.51
C PRO A 327 -8.91 18.15 -0.22
N MET A 328 -9.08 17.66 1.01
CA MET A 328 -10.39 17.24 1.53
C MET A 328 -11.33 18.43 1.75
N LEU A 329 -10.77 19.57 2.19
CA LEU A 329 -11.51 20.80 2.50
C LEU A 329 -11.11 21.95 1.54
N PRO A 330 -12.01 22.90 1.27
CA PRO A 330 -11.68 24.09 0.50
C PRO A 330 -10.52 24.88 1.12
N GLU A 331 -9.67 25.48 0.29
CA GLU A 331 -8.45 26.19 0.72
C GLU A 331 -8.71 27.29 1.75
N ARG A 332 -9.88 27.94 1.68
CA ARG A 332 -10.30 28.96 2.64
C ARG A 332 -10.38 28.43 4.08
N LEU A 333 -10.73 27.16 4.25
CA LEU A 333 -10.72 26.49 5.55
C LEU A 333 -9.35 25.90 5.84
N SER A 334 -8.81 25.08 4.94
CA SER A 334 -7.58 24.31 5.20
C SER A 334 -6.32 25.17 5.34
N ASN A 335 -6.11 26.15 4.45
CA ASN A 335 -4.87 26.94 4.40
C ASN A 335 -4.95 28.25 5.21
N ASP A 336 -6.14 28.65 5.69
CA ASP A 336 -6.31 29.93 6.38
C ASP A 336 -7.00 29.81 7.73
N LEU A 337 -8.32 29.57 7.76
CA LEU A 337 -9.10 29.66 9.00
C LEU A 337 -8.76 28.56 10.02
N CYS A 338 -8.56 27.33 9.55
CA CYS A 338 -8.21 26.21 10.41
C CYS A 338 -6.70 26.13 10.68
N SER A 339 -5.86 26.51 9.72
CA SER A 339 -4.41 26.40 9.84
C SER A 339 -3.86 27.22 11.03
N LEU A 340 -3.04 26.57 11.87
CA LEU A 340 -2.41 27.14 13.07
C LEU A 340 -1.21 28.05 12.74
N ARG A 341 -1.45 29.07 11.89
CA ARG A 341 -0.43 30.00 11.39
C ARG A 341 0.26 30.78 12.53
N PRO A 342 1.57 31.08 12.38
CA PRO A 342 2.31 31.79 13.42
C PRO A 342 1.81 33.23 13.60
N ASN A 343 1.77 33.70 14.84
CA ASN A 343 1.37 35.04 15.27
C ASN A 343 -0.07 35.43 14.94
N VAL A 344 -0.97 34.46 14.75
CA VAL A 344 -2.40 34.70 14.52
C VAL A 344 -3.24 33.88 15.50
N ASP A 345 -4.28 34.49 16.05
CA ASP A 345 -5.22 33.81 16.95
C ASP A 345 -6.02 32.76 16.16
N ARG A 346 -6.03 31.53 16.68
CA ARG A 346 -6.67 30.36 16.06
C ARG A 346 -7.40 29.51 17.07
N LEU A 347 -8.53 28.94 16.63
CA LEU A 347 -9.32 28.01 17.44
C LEU A 347 -8.67 26.63 17.40
N ALA A 348 -8.49 26.02 18.57
CA ALA A 348 -7.90 24.71 18.69
C ALA A 348 -8.64 23.82 19.70
N LYS A 349 -8.48 22.51 19.56
CA LYS A 349 -8.72 21.52 20.61
C LYS A 349 -7.38 21.07 21.14
N VAL A 350 -7.13 21.24 22.43
CA VAL A 350 -5.83 20.91 23.04
C VAL A 350 -5.95 19.65 23.87
N ALA A 351 -5.13 18.65 23.53
CA ALA A 351 -4.93 17.46 24.34
C ALA A 351 -3.70 17.65 25.24
N TRP A 352 -3.92 17.63 26.56
CA TRP A 352 -2.89 17.70 27.59
C TRP A 352 -2.64 16.31 28.18
N MET A 353 -1.37 15.92 28.27
CA MET A 353 -0.93 14.67 28.88
C MET A 353 0.19 14.93 29.88
N ASP A 354 0.03 14.47 31.11
CA ASP A 354 1.11 14.44 32.10
C ASP A 354 1.84 13.09 32.01
N ILE A 355 3.10 13.13 31.60
CA ILE A 355 3.91 11.95 31.30
C ILE A 355 4.96 11.75 32.39
N ASP A 356 4.96 10.58 33.03
CA ASP A 356 5.95 10.24 34.06
C ASP A 356 7.29 9.75 33.46
N ALA A 357 8.26 9.46 34.33
CA ALA A 357 9.58 8.95 33.93
C ALA A 357 9.56 7.56 33.26
N SER A 358 8.44 6.84 33.30
CA SER A 358 8.22 5.59 32.57
C SER A 358 7.50 5.80 31.23
N GLY A 359 7.06 7.03 30.93
CA GLY A 359 6.30 7.34 29.71
C GLY A 359 4.79 7.08 29.83
N GLU A 360 4.29 6.74 31.02
CA GLU A 360 2.87 6.47 31.25
C GLU A 360 2.09 7.77 31.50
N PHE A 361 0.82 7.77 31.08
CA PHE A 361 -0.07 8.93 31.24
C PHE A 361 -0.68 8.96 32.64
N GLN A 362 -0.32 9.98 33.42
CA GLN A 362 -0.86 10.21 34.77
C GLN A 362 -2.20 10.96 34.71
N ASN A 363 -2.30 11.94 33.81
CA ASN A 363 -3.50 12.72 33.59
C ASN A 363 -3.70 13.01 32.10
N ILE A 364 -4.97 13.01 31.66
CA ILE A 364 -5.39 13.32 30.30
C ILE A 364 -6.52 14.34 30.37
N ARG A 365 -6.38 15.46 29.66
CA ARG A 365 -7.43 16.47 29.51
C ARG A 365 -7.54 16.91 28.07
N VAL A 366 -8.76 17.10 27.56
CA VAL A 366 -9.01 17.75 26.28
C VAL A 366 -9.88 18.97 26.52
N GLU A 367 -9.53 20.12 25.92
CA GLU A 367 -10.30 21.36 26.06
C GLU A 367 -10.37 22.16 24.75
N HIS A 368 -11.41 22.97 24.61
CA HIS A 368 -11.45 24.02 23.59
C HIS A 368 -10.57 25.19 24.00
N ALA A 369 -9.70 25.64 23.11
CA ALA A 369 -8.81 26.76 23.36
C ALA A 369 -8.75 27.74 22.19
N VAL A 370 -8.26 28.94 22.48
CA VAL A 370 -7.66 29.83 21.49
C VAL A 370 -6.15 29.86 21.73
N ILE A 371 -5.38 29.65 20.66
CA ILE A 371 -3.92 29.68 20.70
C ILE A 371 -3.40 30.76 19.75
N ARG A 372 -2.13 31.13 19.94
CA ARG A 372 -1.35 31.90 18.98
C ARG A 372 -0.01 31.20 18.81
N SER A 373 0.19 30.51 17.69
CA SER A 373 1.46 29.83 17.43
C SER A 373 2.59 30.86 17.46
N ALA A 374 3.57 30.67 18.33
CA ALA A 374 4.69 31.60 18.49
C ALA A 374 5.64 31.53 17.29
N ARG A 375 5.82 30.32 16.73
CA ARG A 375 6.75 30.06 15.63
C ARG A 375 6.29 28.84 14.80
N ARG A 376 6.42 28.97 13.48
CA ARG A 376 6.42 27.84 12.56
C ARG A 376 7.85 27.39 12.36
N PHE A 377 8.20 26.15 12.70
CA PHE A 377 9.48 25.54 12.39
C PHE A 377 9.37 24.58 11.21
N THR A 378 10.49 24.38 10.52
CA THR A 378 10.72 23.26 9.61
C THR A 378 11.36 22.08 10.35
N TYR A 379 11.24 20.86 9.83
CA TYR A 379 11.92 19.70 10.40
C TYR A 379 13.44 19.90 10.47
N GLU A 380 14.04 20.53 9.45
CA GLU A 380 15.46 20.81 9.37
C GLU A 380 15.93 21.84 10.41
N GLU A 381 15.13 22.88 10.70
CA GLU A 381 15.40 23.84 11.76
C GLU A 381 15.38 23.16 13.14
N VAL A 382 14.36 22.33 13.42
CA VAL A 382 14.27 21.57 14.68
C VAL A 382 15.42 20.58 14.80
N GLN A 383 15.76 19.87 13.72
CA GLN A 383 16.91 18.98 13.69
C GLN A 383 18.21 19.72 14.04
N SER A 384 18.41 20.92 13.48
CA SER A 384 19.57 21.76 13.79
C SER A 384 19.64 22.13 15.28
N ILE A 385 18.50 22.46 15.90
CA ILE A 385 18.42 22.71 17.35
C ILE A 385 18.79 21.45 18.15
N LEU A 386 18.27 20.29 17.77
CA LEU A 386 18.57 19.01 18.42
C LEU A 386 20.06 18.60 18.29
N ASP A 387 20.70 18.99 17.18
CA ASP A 387 22.14 18.78 16.95
C ASP A 387 23.02 19.82 17.68
N GLY A 388 22.42 20.76 18.40
CA GLY A 388 23.11 21.82 19.15
C GLY A 388 23.55 23.01 18.30
N VAL A 389 23.10 23.09 17.04
CA VAL A 389 23.35 24.21 16.13
C VAL A 389 22.17 25.17 16.20
N ILE A 390 22.20 26.04 17.22
CA ILE A 390 21.16 27.04 17.46
C ILE A 390 21.48 28.30 16.68
N ALA A 391 20.54 28.77 15.85
CA ALA A 391 20.69 30.04 15.15
C ALA A 391 20.65 31.22 16.14
N GLU A 392 21.51 32.23 15.93
CA GLU A 392 21.70 33.35 16.88
C GLU A 392 20.42 34.14 17.24
N LYS A 393 19.38 34.04 16.42
CA LYS A 393 18.11 34.77 16.57
C LYS A 393 16.98 33.95 17.19
N GLU A 394 17.19 32.66 17.45
CA GLU A 394 16.12 31.81 17.97
C GLU A 394 15.85 32.13 19.44
N ASP A 395 14.57 32.14 19.79
CA ASP A 395 14.13 32.42 21.15
C ASP A 395 14.59 31.27 22.09
N PRO A 396 15.36 31.56 23.16
CA PRO A 396 15.79 30.55 24.12
C PRO A 396 14.64 29.73 24.69
N VAL A 397 13.46 30.32 24.87
CA VAL A 397 12.27 29.61 25.38
C VAL A 397 11.84 28.52 24.39
N LEU A 398 11.84 28.80 23.09
CA LEU A 398 11.48 27.82 22.06
C LEU A 398 12.53 26.71 21.95
N VAL A 399 13.80 27.05 22.07
CA VAL A 399 14.91 26.07 22.10
C VAL A 399 14.76 25.11 23.30
N ASP A 400 14.45 25.64 24.48
CA ASP A 400 14.18 24.84 25.67
C ASP A 400 12.94 23.94 25.47
N GLN A 401 11.86 24.47 24.87
CA GLN A 401 10.67 23.69 24.53
C GLN A 401 10.98 22.53 23.58
N VAL A 402 11.77 22.74 22.53
CA VAL A 402 12.22 21.67 21.61
C VAL A 402 13.00 20.60 22.39
N THR A 403 13.85 21.00 23.31
CA THR A 403 14.63 20.09 24.14
C THR A 403 13.74 19.24 25.05
N ILE A 404 12.73 19.85 25.69
CA ILE A 404 11.77 19.14 26.54
C ILE A 404 10.88 18.19 25.72
N LEU A 405 10.42 18.61 24.53
CA LEU A 405 9.68 17.73 23.61
C LEU A 405 10.52 16.53 23.19
N ASN A 406 11.83 16.72 22.95
CA ASN A 406 12.72 15.61 22.66
C ASN A 406 12.86 14.64 23.83
N GLN A 407 12.79 15.13 25.08
CA GLN A 407 12.73 14.26 26.27
C GLN A 407 11.41 13.48 26.32
N ALA A 408 10.27 14.14 26.07
CA ALA A 408 8.97 13.47 25.99
C ALA A 408 8.96 12.38 24.92
N ARG A 409 9.47 12.69 23.72
CA ARG A 409 9.67 11.71 22.64
C ARG A 409 10.48 10.51 23.13
N GLN A 410 11.59 10.71 23.85
CA GLN A 410 12.39 9.58 24.36
C GLN A 410 11.58 8.67 25.29
N LEU A 411 10.87 9.27 26.25
CA LEU A 411 10.06 8.52 27.21
C LEU A 411 8.95 7.71 26.52
N LEU A 412 8.25 8.33 25.57
CA LEU A 412 7.18 7.72 24.79
C LEU A 412 7.71 6.60 23.88
N HIS A 413 8.83 6.85 23.20
CA HIS A 413 9.49 5.88 22.36
C HIS A 413 9.93 4.64 23.16
N ASP A 414 10.62 4.84 24.28
CA ASP A 414 11.08 3.74 25.13
C ASP A 414 9.90 2.92 25.68
N ARG A 415 8.79 3.56 26.04
CA ARG A 415 7.55 2.87 26.41
C ARG A 415 7.03 2.01 25.28
N ARG A 416 6.95 2.55 24.05
CA ARG A 416 6.47 1.86 22.84
C ARG A 416 7.33 0.64 22.49
N ILE A 417 8.65 0.75 22.61
CA ILE A 417 9.58 -0.38 22.40
C ILE A 417 9.38 -1.45 23.48
N ARG A 418 9.27 -1.07 24.77
CA ARG A 418 9.00 -2.03 25.86
C ARG A 418 7.68 -2.78 25.69
N GLN A 419 6.68 -2.14 25.10
CA GLN A 419 5.38 -2.75 24.79
C GLN A 419 5.43 -3.70 23.57
N GLY A 420 6.52 -3.68 22.79
CA GLY A 420 6.73 -4.58 21.66
C GLY A 420 6.24 -4.04 20.31
N SER A 421 6.17 -2.71 20.15
CA SER A 421 5.85 -2.10 18.86
C SER A 421 6.87 -2.47 17.79
N LEU A 422 6.39 -2.65 16.56
CA LEU A 422 7.22 -2.98 15.42
C LEU A 422 7.86 -1.71 14.84
N GLN A 423 9.19 -1.64 14.83
CA GLN A 423 9.94 -0.54 14.20
C GLN A 423 10.51 -0.99 12.86
N LEU A 424 9.78 -0.71 11.78
CA LEU A 424 10.22 -1.06 10.43
C LEU A 424 10.89 0.17 9.81
N GLU A 425 12.21 0.14 9.69
CA GLU A 425 12.97 1.17 8.97
C GLU A 425 12.87 0.87 7.47
N ILE A 426 11.90 1.49 6.80
CA ILE A 426 11.64 1.31 5.37
C ILE A 426 12.02 2.61 4.67
N GLU A 427 12.88 2.50 3.66
CA GLU A 427 13.23 3.63 2.82
C GLU A 427 12.03 4.10 2.00
N GLU A 428 11.84 5.43 1.96
CA GLU A 428 10.79 6.09 1.19
C GLU A 428 11.40 6.85 0.01
N MET A 429 10.74 6.79 -1.15
CA MET A 429 11.15 7.53 -2.33
C MET A 429 10.73 8.99 -2.20
N LYS A 430 11.64 9.92 -2.47
CA LYS A 430 11.39 11.36 -2.59
C LYS A 430 11.76 11.83 -3.99
N LEU A 431 10.80 12.46 -4.67
CA LEU A 431 11.05 13.14 -5.95
C LEU A 431 11.58 14.55 -5.66
N VAL A 432 12.67 14.93 -6.33
CA VAL A 432 13.16 16.30 -6.35
C VAL A 432 12.62 16.96 -7.61
N LEU A 433 11.83 18.01 -7.43
CA LEU A 433 11.18 18.75 -8.52
C LEU A 433 11.91 20.08 -8.75
N ASP A 434 11.92 20.57 -9.99
CA ASP A 434 12.28 21.96 -10.30
C ASP A 434 11.07 22.91 -10.13
N ASP A 435 11.29 24.20 -10.41
CA ASP A 435 10.27 25.24 -10.29
C ASP A 435 9.09 25.04 -11.26
N GLU A 436 9.32 24.32 -12.36
CA GLU A 436 8.31 23.92 -13.32
C GLU A 436 7.56 22.63 -12.94
N GLY A 437 7.96 21.94 -11.86
CA GLY A 437 7.36 20.71 -11.38
C GLY A 437 7.88 19.44 -12.08
N GLU A 438 8.95 19.55 -12.87
CA GLU A 438 9.60 18.42 -13.51
C GLU A 438 10.57 17.70 -12.57
N VAL A 439 10.63 16.37 -12.67
CA VAL A 439 11.52 15.57 -11.81
C VAL A 439 12.95 15.73 -12.28
N ILE A 440 13.80 16.33 -11.44
CA ILE A 440 15.24 16.46 -11.69
C ILE A 440 16.03 15.33 -11.04
N ASP A 441 15.56 14.80 -9.91
CA ASP A 441 16.21 13.69 -9.22
C ASP A 441 15.23 12.81 -8.43
N VAL A 442 15.66 11.58 -8.12
CA VAL A 442 14.93 10.63 -7.28
C VAL A 442 15.87 10.15 -6.18
N VAL A 443 15.54 10.48 -4.93
CA VAL A 443 16.38 10.18 -3.77
C VAL A 443 15.61 9.41 -2.71
N SER A 444 16.33 8.71 -1.83
CA SER A 444 15.76 8.09 -0.64
C SER A 444 15.62 9.15 0.46
N ARG A 445 14.48 9.18 1.15
CA ARG A 445 14.23 10.12 2.26
C ARG A 445 15.00 9.68 3.49
N GLU A 446 15.82 10.59 4.04
CA GLU A 446 16.48 10.35 5.33
C GLU A 446 15.51 10.61 6.50
N PRO A 447 15.35 9.66 7.43
CA PRO A 447 14.60 9.90 8.66
C PRO A 447 15.39 10.83 9.58
N LEU A 448 14.71 11.84 10.13
CA LEU A 448 15.28 12.84 11.04
C LEU A 448 14.73 12.61 12.44
N LEU A 449 15.48 12.97 13.48
CA LEU A 449 14.98 12.93 14.86
C LEU A 449 13.78 13.86 15.04
N ALA A 450 13.77 15.00 14.33
CA ALA A 450 12.64 15.92 14.32
C ALA A 450 11.34 15.28 13.80
N HIS A 451 11.41 14.41 12.79
CA HIS A 451 10.24 13.65 12.32
C HIS A 451 9.70 12.74 13.44
N GLY A 452 10.60 12.00 14.11
CA GLY A 452 10.22 11.13 15.22
C GLY A 452 9.67 11.88 16.44
N LEU A 453 10.13 13.11 16.69
CA LEU A 453 9.61 13.97 17.75
C LEU A 453 8.13 14.27 17.55
N VAL A 454 7.77 14.78 16.36
CA VAL A 454 6.37 15.08 16.03
C VAL A 454 5.54 13.80 16.02
N GLU A 455 6.06 12.71 15.45
CA GLU A 455 5.39 11.41 15.41
C GLU A 455 4.98 10.93 16.82
N GLU A 456 5.91 10.88 17.78
CA GLU A 456 5.60 10.39 19.13
C GLU A 456 4.60 11.31 19.86
N CYS A 457 4.68 12.63 19.66
CA CYS A 457 3.71 13.57 20.21
C CYS A 457 2.29 13.33 19.65
N MET A 458 2.15 13.15 18.33
CA MET A 458 0.87 12.86 17.70
C MET A 458 0.31 11.50 18.14
N LEU A 459 1.16 10.48 18.21
CA LEU A 459 0.78 9.15 18.70
C LEU A 459 0.31 9.18 20.15
N ALA A 460 0.91 10.02 20.99
CA ALA A 460 0.49 10.21 22.38
C ALA A 460 -0.89 10.88 22.45
N ALA A 461 -1.10 11.98 21.70
CA ALA A 461 -2.40 12.67 21.66
C ALA A 461 -3.52 11.74 21.14
N ASN A 462 -3.27 11.01 20.07
CA ASN A 462 -4.18 10.01 19.51
C ASN A 462 -4.56 8.91 20.52
N GLU A 463 -3.60 8.36 21.26
CA GLU A 463 -3.85 7.37 22.33
C GLU A 463 -4.63 7.98 23.49
N ALA A 464 -4.27 9.21 23.91
CA ALA A 464 -4.89 9.90 25.02
C ALA A 464 -6.37 10.22 24.74
N VAL A 465 -6.68 10.72 23.54
CA VAL A 465 -8.06 11.00 23.11
C VAL A 465 -8.85 9.70 22.97
N ALA A 466 -8.28 8.64 22.39
CA ALA A 466 -8.95 7.34 22.32
C ALA A 466 -9.24 6.77 23.72
N THR A 467 -8.29 6.90 24.65
CA THR A 467 -8.46 6.47 26.04
C THR A 467 -9.57 7.25 26.73
N LEU A 468 -9.61 8.57 26.56
CA LEU A 468 -10.67 9.43 27.11
C LEU A 468 -12.04 9.06 26.51
N ALA A 469 -12.11 8.93 25.18
CA ALA A 469 -13.32 8.53 24.48
C ALA A 469 -13.83 7.16 24.95
N SER A 470 -12.94 6.21 25.25
CA SER A 470 -13.32 4.91 25.78
C SER A 470 -13.75 4.94 27.25
N ARG A 471 -13.23 5.86 28.07
CA ARG A 471 -13.67 6.08 29.46
C ARG A 471 -15.07 6.70 29.53
N GLU A 472 -15.36 7.64 28.64
CA GLU A 472 -16.63 8.35 28.55
C GLU A 472 -17.66 7.67 27.62
N ASP A 473 -17.33 6.48 27.09
CA ASP A 473 -18.14 5.68 26.14
C ASP A 473 -18.61 6.45 24.89
N LEU A 474 -17.72 7.27 24.32
CA LEU A 474 -18.02 8.10 23.16
C LEU A 474 -18.05 7.28 21.85
N PRO A 475 -18.99 7.59 20.93
CA PRO A 475 -19.12 6.93 19.64
C PRO A 475 -18.12 7.50 18.61
N VAL A 476 -16.84 7.15 18.77
CA VAL A 476 -15.74 7.60 17.89
C VAL A 476 -15.26 6.48 16.96
N LEU A 477 -14.77 6.87 15.78
CA LEU A 477 -13.96 5.99 14.95
C LEU A 477 -12.58 5.76 15.59
N ARG A 478 -12.20 4.50 15.68
CA ARG A 478 -10.88 4.04 16.14
C ARG A 478 -10.05 3.60 14.94
N ARG A 479 -8.74 3.70 15.07
CA ARG A 479 -7.79 3.18 14.09
C ARG A 479 -7.27 1.86 14.62
N VAL A 480 -7.80 0.77 14.08
CA VAL A 480 -7.52 -0.59 14.55
C VAL A 480 -6.61 -1.28 13.55
N HIS A 481 -5.77 -2.19 14.05
CA HIS A 481 -4.84 -2.95 13.21
C HIS A 481 -4.73 -4.35 13.79
N ALA A 482 -5.36 -5.31 13.12
CA ALA A 482 -5.35 -6.70 13.54
C ALA A 482 -3.93 -7.30 13.44
N PRO A 483 -3.62 -8.35 14.23
CA PRO A 483 -2.43 -9.15 13.97
C PRO A 483 -2.48 -9.79 12.56
N PRO A 484 -1.32 -10.25 12.04
CA PRO A 484 -1.27 -11.05 10.81
C PRO A 484 -2.21 -12.26 10.87
N ASP A 485 -2.82 -12.58 9.74
CA ASP A 485 -3.51 -13.87 9.57
C ASP A 485 -2.51 -15.03 9.65
N GLU A 486 -2.94 -16.15 10.24
CA GLU A 486 -2.09 -17.34 10.47
C GLU A 486 -1.40 -17.83 9.18
N ALA A 487 -2.11 -17.78 8.04
CA ALA A 487 -1.57 -18.22 6.76
C ALA A 487 -0.46 -17.31 6.23
N GLU A 488 -0.58 -15.99 6.40
CA GLU A 488 0.45 -15.03 5.99
C GLU A 488 1.65 -15.07 6.95
N LEU A 489 1.38 -15.21 8.25
CA LEU A 489 2.42 -15.42 9.25
C LEU A 489 3.23 -16.69 8.98
N GLU A 490 2.58 -17.81 8.64
CA GLU A 490 3.28 -19.07 8.35
C GLU A 490 4.19 -18.94 7.12
N LYS A 491 3.74 -18.22 6.08
CA LYS A 491 4.57 -17.90 4.90
C LYS A 491 5.78 -17.04 5.29
N PHE A 492 5.56 -16.01 6.11
CA PHE A 492 6.63 -15.15 6.60
C PHE A 492 7.65 -15.93 7.44
N ILE A 493 7.20 -16.77 8.38
CA ILE A 493 8.06 -17.64 9.19
C ILE A 493 8.90 -18.57 8.31
N LYS A 494 8.30 -19.20 7.28
CA LYS A 494 9.04 -20.04 6.32
C LYS A 494 10.12 -19.25 5.61
N LEU A 495 9.83 -18.01 5.22
CA LEU A 495 10.82 -17.13 4.61
C LEU A 495 11.96 -16.77 5.59
N CYS A 496 11.63 -16.38 6.82
CA CYS A 496 12.62 -16.06 7.86
C CYS A 496 13.51 -17.24 8.22
N ARG A 497 13.02 -18.48 8.18
CA ARG A 497 13.88 -19.67 8.39
C ARG A 497 14.98 -19.82 7.33
N VAL A 498 14.77 -19.28 6.13
CA VAL A 498 15.76 -19.26 5.05
C VAL A 498 16.61 -17.99 5.11
N LEU A 499 15.98 -16.85 5.36
CA LEU A 499 16.62 -15.54 5.37
C LEU A 499 17.26 -15.15 6.70
N VAL A 500 16.98 -15.78 7.82
CA VAL A 500 17.54 -15.43 9.13
C VAL A 500 17.64 -16.69 9.99
N PRO A 501 18.40 -17.72 9.55
CA PRO A 501 18.44 -19.01 10.25
C PRO A 501 18.96 -18.91 11.70
N GLU A 502 19.72 -17.86 12.01
CA GLU A 502 20.23 -17.50 13.34
C GLU A 502 19.17 -16.94 14.30
N ALA A 503 18.06 -16.40 13.80
CA ALA A 503 16.97 -15.83 14.60
C ALA A 503 15.61 -16.39 14.15
N PRO A 504 15.35 -17.69 14.38
CA PRO A 504 14.10 -18.31 13.98
C PRO A 504 12.95 -17.75 14.81
N ILE A 505 11.87 -17.39 14.14
CA ILE A 505 10.59 -17.01 14.76
C ILE A 505 9.57 -18.12 14.58
N ASN A 506 8.65 -18.24 15.54
CA ASN A 506 7.51 -19.16 15.44
C ASN A 506 6.17 -18.49 15.79
N THR A 507 6.19 -17.34 16.48
CA THR A 507 4.96 -16.66 16.91
C THR A 507 5.01 -15.15 16.64
N VAL A 508 3.83 -14.55 16.61
CA VAL A 508 3.64 -13.09 16.46
C VAL A 508 4.37 -12.30 17.56
N THR A 509 4.44 -12.83 18.77
CA THR A 509 5.12 -12.21 19.91
C THR A 509 6.65 -12.12 19.77
N GLU A 510 7.24 -12.89 18.85
CA GLU A 510 8.68 -12.89 18.58
C GLU A 510 9.07 -11.91 17.46
N LEU A 511 8.09 -11.27 16.79
CA LEU A 511 8.34 -10.36 15.65
C LEU A 511 9.21 -9.17 16.04
N GLY A 512 8.97 -8.54 17.19
CA GLY A 512 9.81 -7.42 17.66
C GLY A 512 11.28 -7.82 17.85
N LYS A 513 11.53 -9.04 18.38
CA LYS A 513 12.89 -9.57 18.55
C LYS A 513 13.57 -9.85 17.22
N LEU A 514 12.83 -10.33 16.22
CA LEU A 514 13.35 -10.54 14.88
C LEU A 514 13.75 -9.22 14.23
N VAL A 515 12.89 -8.20 14.32
CA VAL A 515 13.15 -6.87 13.77
C VAL A 515 14.45 -6.31 14.33
N GLU A 516 14.64 -6.38 15.65
CA GLU A 516 15.88 -5.97 16.31
C GLU A 516 17.09 -6.82 15.87
N ALA A 517 16.92 -8.13 15.71
CA ALA A 517 18.01 -9.03 15.31
C ALA A 517 18.50 -8.80 13.88
N VAL A 518 17.62 -8.38 12.96
CA VAL A 518 17.98 -8.11 11.57
C VAL A 518 18.38 -6.66 11.32
N LYS A 519 18.14 -5.75 12.27
CA LYS A 519 18.43 -4.33 12.13
C LYS A 519 19.88 -4.08 11.71
N GLY A 520 20.07 -3.28 10.66
CA GLY A 520 21.39 -2.98 10.09
C GLY A 520 22.06 -4.10 9.29
N SER A 521 21.38 -5.24 9.07
CA SER A 521 21.89 -6.33 8.22
C SER A 521 21.51 -6.16 6.75
N ASP A 522 22.28 -6.78 5.83
CA ASP A 522 22.00 -6.79 4.38
C ASP A 522 20.63 -7.38 4.01
N VAL A 523 20.03 -8.18 4.90
CA VAL A 523 18.70 -8.80 4.68
C VAL A 523 17.54 -8.01 5.28
N ALA A 524 17.83 -6.97 6.09
CA ALA A 524 16.81 -6.19 6.77
C ALA A 524 15.75 -5.64 5.79
N PRO A 525 16.11 -5.04 4.63
CA PRO A 525 15.12 -4.48 3.72
C PRO A 525 14.13 -5.53 3.18
N VAL A 526 14.62 -6.73 2.84
CA VAL A 526 13.73 -7.83 2.39
C VAL A 526 12.87 -8.36 3.52
N VAL A 527 13.43 -8.52 4.72
CA VAL A 527 12.68 -9.02 5.88
C VAL A 527 11.60 -8.01 6.28
N PHE A 528 11.91 -6.71 6.35
CA PHE A 528 10.95 -5.67 6.65
C PHE A 528 9.86 -5.56 5.59
N PHE A 529 10.22 -5.62 4.31
CA PHE A 529 9.24 -5.63 3.23
C PHE A 529 8.33 -6.87 3.28
N ALA A 530 8.89 -8.05 3.55
CA ALA A 530 8.11 -9.28 3.69
C ALA A 530 7.21 -9.25 4.93
N LEU A 531 7.69 -8.71 6.05
CA LEU A 531 6.92 -8.53 7.28
C LEU A 531 5.75 -7.59 7.03
N LEU A 532 6.00 -6.40 6.45
CA LEU A 532 4.96 -5.44 6.10
C LEU A 532 3.85 -6.08 5.24
N ARG A 533 4.22 -6.92 4.27
CA ARG A 533 3.25 -7.64 3.42
C ARG A 533 2.46 -8.74 4.14
N SER A 534 2.98 -9.25 5.25
CA SER A 534 2.30 -10.25 6.08
C SER A 534 1.36 -9.63 7.12
N LEU A 535 1.56 -8.35 7.46
CA LEU A 535 0.69 -7.62 8.37
C LEU A 535 -0.67 -7.36 7.71
N SER A 536 -1.72 -7.42 8.53
CA SER A 536 -3.05 -6.95 8.16
C SER A 536 -3.01 -5.45 7.88
N ARG A 537 -3.94 -4.92 7.08
CA ARG A 537 -4.05 -3.47 6.91
C ARG A 537 -4.77 -2.87 8.12
N ALA A 538 -4.39 -1.64 8.48
CA ALA A 538 -5.13 -0.88 9.47
C ALA A 538 -6.44 -0.36 8.86
N GLU A 539 -7.47 -0.22 9.67
CA GLU A 539 -8.80 0.23 9.24
C GLU A 539 -9.44 1.15 10.29
N TYR A 540 -10.41 1.93 9.85
CA TYR A 540 -11.27 2.71 10.74
C TYR A 540 -12.47 1.86 11.16
N SER A 541 -12.70 1.75 12.47
CA SER A 541 -13.79 0.96 13.04
C SER A 541 -14.34 1.62 14.30
N PRO A 542 -15.66 1.58 14.56
CA PRO A 542 -16.20 2.00 15.85
C PRO A 542 -15.88 0.99 16.97
N VAL A 543 -15.46 -0.23 16.63
CA VAL A 543 -15.20 -1.31 17.59
C VAL A 543 -13.85 -1.09 18.30
N LYS A 544 -13.84 -1.26 19.62
CA LYS A 544 -12.62 -1.26 20.44
C LYS A 544 -11.76 -2.47 20.07
N ALA A 545 -10.60 -2.25 19.48
CA ALA A 545 -9.61 -3.27 19.19
C ALA A 545 -8.20 -2.66 19.22
N ILE A 546 -7.20 -3.52 19.42
CA ILE A 546 -5.80 -3.12 19.47
C ILE A 546 -5.31 -2.59 18.11
N HIS A 547 -4.38 -1.64 18.16
CA HIS A 547 -3.51 -1.34 17.03
C HIS A 547 -2.22 -2.17 17.13
N PHE A 548 -2.20 -3.37 16.55
CA PHE A 548 -1.15 -4.37 16.76
C PHE A 548 0.29 -3.87 16.49
N ALA A 549 0.54 -3.14 15.39
CA ALA A 549 1.90 -2.67 15.07
C ALA A 549 2.43 -1.61 16.06
N LEU A 550 1.52 -0.82 16.64
CA LEU A 550 1.85 0.24 17.61
C LEU A 550 1.77 -0.26 19.05
N GLN A 551 1.22 -1.45 19.29
CA GLN A 551 0.92 -2.01 20.62
C GLN A 551 0.05 -1.10 21.50
N LYS A 552 -0.85 -0.32 20.89
CA LYS A 552 -1.81 0.54 21.60
C LYS A 552 -3.16 -0.14 21.72
N LEU A 553 -3.68 -0.28 22.95
CA LEU A 553 -4.98 -0.89 23.22
C LEU A 553 -6.15 -0.01 22.77
N GLU A 554 -5.98 1.31 22.90
CA GLU A 554 -6.94 2.33 22.49
C GLU A 554 -6.22 3.31 21.56
N TYR A 555 -6.70 3.46 20.33
CA TYR A 555 -6.08 4.34 19.34
C TYR A 555 -7.11 4.86 18.34
N CYS A 556 -7.09 6.16 18.08
CA CYS A 556 -7.86 6.83 17.03
C CYS A 556 -6.99 7.87 16.34
N HIS A 557 -7.36 8.31 15.15
CA HIS A 557 -6.75 9.51 14.57
C HIS A 557 -7.55 10.73 15.03
N PHE A 558 -6.86 11.68 15.66
CA PHE A 558 -7.39 12.96 16.16
C PHE A 558 -6.61 14.16 15.62
N THR A 559 -5.38 13.95 15.20
CA THR A 559 -4.35 14.98 15.02
C THR A 559 -4.30 15.62 13.63
N SER A 560 -5.19 15.27 12.70
CA SER A 560 -5.18 15.87 11.35
C SER A 560 -6.57 16.03 10.71
N PRO A 561 -7.49 16.76 11.37
CA PRO A 561 -8.86 16.96 10.88
C PRO A 561 -8.97 17.82 9.62
N ILE A 562 -7.94 18.59 9.22
CA ILE A 562 -7.96 19.34 7.96
C ILE A 562 -7.91 18.39 6.75
N ARG A 563 -7.24 17.24 6.90
CA ARG A 563 -6.93 16.31 5.80
C ARG A 563 -7.51 14.91 5.98
N ARG A 564 -8.11 14.55 7.12
CA ARG A 564 -8.72 13.25 7.36
C ARG A 564 -10.11 13.39 7.97
N TYR A 565 -11.11 12.81 7.31
CA TYR A 565 -12.48 12.83 7.80
C TYR A 565 -12.68 12.05 9.13
N PRO A 566 -11.99 10.92 9.38
CA PRO A 566 -12.08 10.24 10.68
C PRO A 566 -11.72 11.14 11.87
N ASP A 567 -10.68 11.96 11.74
CA ASP A 567 -10.29 12.95 12.76
C ASP A 567 -11.38 14.01 12.96
N LEU A 568 -11.98 14.49 11.87
CA LEU A 568 -13.13 15.41 11.94
C LEU A 568 -14.32 14.77 12.67
N GLN A 569 -14.60 13.48 12.42
CA GLN A 569 -15.64 12.74 13.14
C GLN A 569 -15.35 12.64 14.64
N VAL A 570 -14.09 12.39 15.03
CA VAL A 570 -13.68 12.38 16.44
C VAL A 570 -13.90 13.76 17.06
N HIS A 571 -13.53 14.84 16.36
CA HIS A 571 -13.75 16.22 16.80
C HIS A 571 -15.24 16.53 16.99
N GLN A 572 -16.09 16.17 16.02
CA GLN A 572 -17.54 16.34 16.09
C GLN A 572 -18.16 15.54 17.26
N ALA A 573 -17.68 14.32 17.51
CA ALA A 573 -18.14 13.50 18.65
C ALA A 573 -17.75 14.12 20.00
N LEU A 574 -16.53 14.66 20.13
CA LEU A 574 -16.10 15.39 21.33
C LEU A 574 -16.96 16.64 21.57
N ASP A 575 -17.23 17.42 20.52
CA ASP A 575 -18.11 18.61 20.62
C ASP A 575 -19.52 18.24 21.06
N LYS A 576 -20.09 17.20 20.45
CA LYS A 576 -21.47 16.77 20.72
C LYS A 576 -21.65 16.14 22.09
N HIS A 577 -20.66 15.42 22.62
CA HIS A 577 -20.86 14.57 23.81
C HIS A 577 -20.02 14.96 25.02
N LEU A 578 -18.81 15.47 24.81
CA LEU A 578 -17.91 15.83 25.91
C LEU A 578 -18.11 17.29 26.32
N PHE A 579 -18.16 18.21 25.36
CA PHE A 579 -18.17 19.65 25.65
C PHE A 579 -19.58 20.25 25.85
N SER A 580 -20.61 19.68 25.23
CA SER A 580 -21.98 20.21 25.32
C SER A 580 -22.77 19.75 26.56
N GLY A 581 -22.23 18.83 27.37
CA GLY A 581 -22.91 18.26 28.53
C GLY A 581 -24.12 17.37 28.23
N GLY A 582 -24.35 16.99 26.96
CA GLY A 582 -25.44 16.11 26.56
C GLY A 582 -25.29 14.70 27.14
N ALA A 583 -26.42 14.05 27.48
CA ALA A 583 -26.42 12.62 27.78
C ALA A 583 -25.86 11.87 26.57
N GLY A 584 -24.69 11.24 26.73
CA GLY A 584 -24.01 10.52 25.65
C GLY A 584 -24.95 9.53 24.96
N PRO A 585 -24.93 9.43 23.62
CA PRO A 585 -25.76 8.51 22.88
C PRO A 585 -25.33 7.09 23.25
N LYS A 586 -26.32 6.21 23.43
CA LYS A 586 -26.07 4.78 23.54
C LYS A 586 -25.76 4.25 22.15
N LEU A 587 -24.67 3.50 21.98
CA LEU A 587 -24.15 2.92 20.72
C LEU A 587 -25.20 2.26 19.76
N GLY A 588 -26.45 2.03 20.17
CA GLY A 588 -27.41 1.20 19.44
C GLY A 588 -27.88 1.69 18.07
N GLN A 589 -27.99 3.00 17.82
CA GLN A 589 -28.41 3.54 16.50
C GLN A 589 -27.26 4.18 15.71
N GLU A 590 -26.32 4.85 16.38
CA GLU A 590 -25.17 5.47 15.70
C GLU A 590 -24.10 4.44 15.26
N SER A 591 -24.05 3.24 15.84
CA SER A 591 -23.02 2.22 15.50
C SER A 591 -23.10 1.70 14.08
N VAL A 592 -24.30 1.55 13.52
CA VAL A 592 -24.48 1.06 12.14
C VAL A 592 -23.94 2.09 11.15
N THR A 593 -24.30 3.36 11.35
CA THR A 593 -23.79 4.48 10.53
C THR A 593 -22.29 4.69 10.70
N LEU A 594 -21.73 4.51 11.90
CA LEU A 594 -20.29 4.60 12.13
C LEU A 594 -19.51 3.43 11.52
N MET A 595 -20.11 2.24 11.44
CA MET A 595 -19.48 1.09 10.78
C MET A 595 -19.35 1.34 9.28
N GLU A 596 -20.44 1.79 8.64
CA GLU A 596 -20.43 2.19 7.22
C GLU A 596 -19.44 3.34 6.97
N LEU A 597 -19.41 4.32 7.87
CA LEU A 597 -18.46 5.43 7.80
C LEU A 597 -17.01 4.95 7.89
N GLY A 598 -16.71 4.04 8.82
CA GLY A 598 -15.37 3.47 9.00
C GLY A 598 -14.89 2.71 7.75
N GLU A 599 -15.75 1.89 7.16
CA GLU A 599 -15.47 1.18 5.91
C GLU A 599 -15.21 2.16 4.75
N SER A 600 -16.07 3.18 4.63
CA SER A 600 -15.97 4.17 3.58
C SER A 600 -14.70 5.02 3.68
N CYS A 601 -14.32 5.43 4.89
CA CYS A 601 -13.06 6.15 5.14
C CYS A 601 -11.85 5.27 4.84
N SER A 602 -11.87 4.00 5.26
CA SER A 602 -10.77 3.04 4.99
C SER A 602 -10.61 2.76 3.50
N THR A 603 -11.70 2.78 2.74
CA THR A 603 -11.66 2.60 1.28
C THR A 603 -11.07 3.81 0.57
N ARG A 604 -11.45 5.02 0.98
CA ARG A 604 -10.92 6.28 0.42
C ARG A 604 -9.46 6.51 0.75
N GLU A 605 -9.03 6.20 1.97
CA GLU A 605 -7.62 6.21 2.37
C GLU A 605 -6.78 5.31 1.46
N ARG A 606 -7.22 4.06 1.23
CA ARG A 606 -6.53 3.12 0.35
C ARG A 606 -6.45 3.60 -1.11
N ALA A 607 -7.50 4.28 -1.59
CA ALA A 607 -7.53 4.85 -2.93
C ALA A 607 -6.54 6.02 -3.05
N ALA A 608 -6.51 6.91 -2.07
CA ALA A 608 -5.56 8.02 -2.00
C ALA A 608 -4.10 7.53 -1.96
N GLU A 609 -3.76 6.62 -1.03
CA GLU A 609 -2.42 6.01 -0.95
C GLU A 609 -2.00 5.34 -2.26
N SER A 610 -2.95 4.70 -2.95
CA SER A 610 -2.68 4.05 -4.24
C SER A 610 -2.40 5.07 -5.34
N ALA A 611 -3.14 6.18 -5.37
CA ALA A 611 -2.93 7.26 -6.33
C ALA A 611 -1.58 7.97 -6.11
N GLU A 612 -1.23 8.31 -4.87
CA GLU A 612 0.04 8.93 -4.52
C GLU A 612 1.22 8.05 -4.91
N ARG A 613 1.15 6.76 -4.55
CA ARG A 613 2.17 5.76 -4.90
C ARG A 613 2.29 5.58 -6.41
N ASP A 614 1.18 5.51 -7.11
CA ASP A 614 1.18 5.29 -8.57
C ASP A 614 1.72 6.50 -9.32
N MET A 615 1.38 7.73 -8.90
CA MET A 615 1.94 8.96 -9.47
C MET A 615 3.44 9.07 -9.18
N THR A 616 3.84 8.86 -7.93
CA THR A 616 5.26 8.91 -7.52
C THR A 616 6.09 7.92 -8.32
N ARG A 617 5.58 6.69 -8.47
CA ARG A 617 6.21 5.65 -9.30
C ARG A 617 6.25 6.02 -10.78
N LEU A 618 5.16 6.53 -11.33
CA LEU A 618 5.09 6.95 -12.74
C LEU A 618 6.12 8.02 -13.07
N ARG A 619 6.27 9.01 -12.19
CA ARG A 619 7.23 10.11 -12.35
C ARG A 619 8.67 9.62 -12.18
N ALA A 620 8.94 8.73 -11.23
CA ALA A 620 10.26 8.09 -11.08
C ALA A 620 10.64 7.23 -12.32
N ILE A 621 9.68 6.48 -12.87
CA ILE A 621 9.87 5.70 -14.10
C ILE A 621 10.12 6.64 -15.29
N SER A 622 9.38 7.74 -15.40
CA SER A 622 9.60 8.74 -16.45
C SER A 622 11.01 9.34 -16.40
N TRP A 623 11.50 9.63 -15.19
CA TRP A 623 12.87 10.09 -14.98
C TRP A 623 13.92 9.04 -15.39
N LEU A 624 13.70 7.75 -15.07
CA LEU A 624 14.58 6.63 -15.47
C LEU A 624 14.72 6.49 -17.00
N ARG A 625 13.73 6.92 -17.79
CA ARG A 625 13.76 6.84 -19.25
C ARG A 625 15.00 7.52 -19.85
N HIS A 626 15.47 8.60 -19.24
CA HIS A 626 16.65 9.34 -19.70
C HIS A 626 17.98 8.68 -19.32
N ARG A 627 17.94 7.59 -18.53
CA ARG A 627 19.10 6.85 -18.01
C ARG A 627 19.22 5.44 -18.58
N VAL A 628 18.49 5.12 -19.65
CA VAL A 628 18.58 3.80 -20.30
C VAL A 628 20.03 3.54 -20.75
N GLY A 629 20.55 2.36 -20.37
CA GLY A 629 21.95 1.96 -20.57
C GLY A 629 22.85 2.17 -19.34
N GLU A 630 22.39 2.91 -18.32
CA GLU A 630 23.12 3.06 -17.05
C GLU A 630 23.06 1.78 -16.20
N ARG A 631 24.05 1.63 -15.30
CA ARG A 631 24.15 0.51 -14.38
C ARG A 631 23.74 0.94 -12.99
N PHE A 632 22.94 0.08 -12.36
CA PHE A 632 22.42 0.34 -11.04
C PHE A 632 22.77 -0.82 -10.10
N PRO A 633 23.24 -0.50 -8.88
CA PRO A 633 23.14 -1.44 -7.79
C PRO A 633 21.66 -1.67 -7.44
N GLY A 634 21.34 -2.89 -7.05
CA GLY A 634 19.99 -3.22 -6.60
C GLY A 634 19.94 -4.46 -5.72
N MET A 635 18.73 -4.81 -5.31
CA MET A 635 18.42 -5.97 -4.48
C MET A 635 17.25 -6.75 -5.06
N VAL A 636 17.36 -8.09 -5.06
CA VAL A 636 16.28 -8.96 -5.55
C VAL A 636 15.09 -8.92 -4.59
N THR A 637 13.96 -8.34 -5.01
CA THR A 637 12.74 -8.17 -4.19
C THR A 637 11.65 -9.20 -4.45
N ALA A 638 11.71 -9.90 -5.58
CA ALA A 638 10.84 -11.05 -5.84
C ALA A 638 11.46 -12.00 -6.85
N VAL A 639 11.17 -13.30 -6.71
CA VAL A 639 11.61 -14.33 -7.64
C VAL A 639 10.38 -15.10 -8.14
N ARG A 640 10.35 -15.37 -9.45
CA ARG A 640 9.30 -16.09 -10.16
C ARG A 640 9.93 -17.09 -11.14
N ASP A 641 9.11 -17.92 -11.76
CA ASP A 641 9.50 -18.83 -12.85
C ASP A 641 10.04 -18.10 -14.09
N GLN A 642 9.42 -16.97 -14.46
CA GLN A 642 9.77 -16.19 -15.63
C GLN A 642 10.98 -15.27 -15.44
N GLY A 643 11.46 -15.08 -14.21
CA GLY A 643 12.49 -14.10 -13.90
C GLY A 643 12.45 -13.62 -12.45
N PHE A 644 13.05 -12.46 -12.21
CA PHE A 644 13.09 -11.86 -10.88
C PHE A 644 13.01 -10.33 -10.94
N TYR A 645 12.45 -9.74 -9.89
CA TYR A 645 12.39 -8.30 -9.72
C TYR A 645 13.58 -7.81 -8.91
N VAL A 646 14.13 -6.68 -9.33
CA VAL A 646 15.25 -6.00 -8.67
C VAL A 646 14.81 -4.58 -8.35
N ARG A 647 14.89 -4.22 -7.07
CA ARG A 647 14.76 -2.83 -6.63
C ARG A 647 16.08 -2.12 -6.86
N LEU A 648 16.05 -0.97 -7.51
CA LEU A 648 17.23 -0.13 -7.72
C LEU A 648 17.52 0.64 -6.43
N ASP A 649 18.76 0.57 -5.92
CA ASP A 649 19.16 1.24 -4.68
C ASP A 649 19.06 2.77 -4.87
N GLY A 650 18.61 3.50 -3.84
CA GLY A 650 18.42 4.96 -3.83
C GLY A 650 17.21 5.46 -4.62
N ILE A 651 16.77 4.73 -5.65
CA ILE A 651 15.62 5.09 -6.50
C ILE A 651 14.35 4.39 -6.02
N LEU A 652 14.46 3.16 -5.48
CA LEU A 652 13.36 2.36 -4.95
C LEU A 652 12.28 1.96 -5.98
N VAL A 653 12.61 2.04 -7.28
CA VAL A 653 11.79 1.46 -8.36
C VAL A 653 12.18 0.00 -8.59
N ASP A 654 11.18 -0.88 -8.66
CA ASP A 654 11.36 -2.29 -9.04
C ASP A 654 11.36 -2.43 -10.57
N GLY A 655 12.42 -3.03 -11.12
CA GLY A 655 12.50 -3.46 -12.52
C GLY A 655 12.58 -4.99 -12.65
N PHE A 656 12.30 -5.50 -13.83
CA PHE A 656 12.17 -6.94 -14.08
C PHE A 656 13.32 -7.47 -14.95
N VAL A 657 13.93 -8.57 -14.50
CA VAL A 657 14.90 -9.35 -15.29
C VAL A 657 14.23 -10.64 -15.73
N HIS A 658 13.98 -10.78 -17.02
CA HIS A 658 13.44 -12.02 -17.59
C HIS A 658 14.52 -13.12 -17.68
N VAL A 659 14.14 -14.37 -17.35
CA VAL A 659 15.06 -15.52 -17.31
C VAL A 659 15.76 -15.80 -18.64
N SER A 660 15.12 -15.48 -19.77
CA SER A 660 15.73 -15.64 -21.12
C SER A 660 16.93 -14.72 -21.36
N ARG A 661 17.10 -13.68 -20.53
CA ARG A 661 18.25 -12.77 -20.57
C ARG A 661 19.46 -13.36 -19.84
N LEU A 662 19.28 -14.37 -19.00
CA LEU A 662 20.35 -15.10 -18.33
C LEU A 662 20.95 -16.10 -19.32
N ARG A 663 22.17 -15.84 -19.79
CA ARG A 663 22.85 -16.66 -20.81
C ARG A 663 23.80 -17.70 -20.22
N ASP A 664 24.00 -17.68 -18.91
CA ASP A 664 25.03 -18.45 -18.25
C ASP A 664 24.57 -19.84 -17.80
N ASP A 665 23.27 -20.04 -17.54
CA ASP A 665 22.71 -21.33 -17.15
C ASP A 665 21.22 -21.47 -17.53
N HIS A 666 20.66 -22.67 -17.35
CA HIS A 666 19.22 -22.91 -17.39
C HIS A 666 18.68 -22.86 -15.96
N TYR A 667 17.89 -21.83 -15.66
CA TYR A 667 17.38 -21.58 -14.32
C TYR A 667 16.00 -22.19 -14.11
N VAL A 668 15.82 -22.84 -12.97
CA VAL A 668 14.54 -23.38 -12.51
C VAL A 668 14.18 -22.74 -11.18
N TYR A 669 12.92 -22.34 -11.06
CA TYR A 669 12.39 -21.78 -9.83
C TYR A 669 12.31 -22.84 -8.72
N ASN A 670 12.88 -22.51 -7.57
CA ASN A 670 12.86 -23.31 -6.36
C ASN A 670 12.03 -22.56 -5.31
N GLU A 671 10.79 -23.03 -5.10
CA GLU A 671 9.87 -22.47 -4.12
C GLU A 671 10.41 -22.52 -2.70
N THR A 672 11.05 -23.62 -2.31
CA THR A 672 11.56 -23.83 -0.94
C THR A 672 12.64 -22.82 -0.56
N HIS A 673 13.45 -22.40 -1.52
CA HIS A 673 14.54 -21.46 -1.30
C HIS A 673 14.26 -20.04 -1.80
N PHE A 674 13.05 -19.79 -2.34
CA PHE A 674 12.69 -18.52 -2.98
C PHE A 674 13.76 -18.03 -3.96
N ALA A 675 14.21 -18.94 -4.84
CA ALA A 675 15.38 -18.72 -5.67
C ALA A 675 15.25 -19.33 -7.07
N LEU A 676 15.90 -18.69 -8.04
CA LEU A 676 16.18 -19.30 -9.34
C LEU A 676 17.52 -20.03 -9.24
N ARG A 677 17.50 -21.34 -9.47
CA ARG A 677 18.69 -22.20 -9.43
C ARG A 677 19.04 -22.69 -10.83
N GLY A 678 20.27 -22.39 -11.26
CA GLY A 678 20.86 -22.92 -12.47
C GLY A 678 21.11 -24.42 -12.35
N ILE A 679 20.64 -25.20 -13.34
CA ILE A 679 20.77 -26.67 -13.33
C ILE A 679 22.22 -27.09 -13.57
N ASN A 680 22.95 -26.42 -14.47
CA ASN A 680 24.25 -26.91 -14.92
C ASN A 680 25.40 -26.43 -14.02
N LYS A 681 25.41 -25.14 -13.68
CA LYS A 681 26.46 -24.48 -12.90
C LYS A 681 26.10 -24.36 -11.43
N GLY A 682 24.82 -24.54 -11.08
CA GLY A 682 24.36 -24.42 -9.70
C GLY A 682 24.30 -22.98 -9.20
N ASN A 683 24.44 -21.98 -10.09
CA ASN A 683 24.29 -20.57 -9.76
C ASN A 683 22.91 -20.33 -9.15
N MET A 684 22.83 -19.45 -8.16
CA MET A 684 21.57 -19.19 -7.47
C MET A 684 21.35 -17.69 -7.35
N ILE A 685 20.18 -17.25 -7.77
CA ILE A 685 19.68 -15.89 -7.58
C ILE A 685 18.52 -16.00 -6.59
N ARG A 686 18.71 -15.45 -5.40
CA ARG A 686 17.80 -15.57 -4.27
C ARG A 686 17.14 -14.24 -3.97
N LEU A 687 15.99 -14.32 -3.33
CA LEU A 687 15.40 -13.17 -2.66
C LEU A 687 16.42 -12.55 -1.69
N GLY A 688 16.60 -11.23 -1.78
CA GLY A 688 17.55 -10.45 -0.97
C GLY A 688 19.00 -10.48 -1.44
N ASP A 689 19.31 -11.15 -2.56
CA ASP A 689 20.67 -11.06 -3.10
C ASP A 689 20.93 -9.62 -3.62
N PRO A 690 22.07 -8.99 -3.24
CA PRO A 690 22.50 -7.75 -3.84
C PRO A 690 23.06 -8.03 -5.24
N VAL A 691 22.58 -7.31 -6.24
CA VAL A 691 22.93 -7.48 -7.65
C VAL A 691 23.35 -6.17 -8.28
N GLU A 692 24.04 -6.25 -9.42
CA GLU A 692 24.24 -5.14 -10.34
C GLU A 692 23.48 -5.44 -11.63
N VAL A 693 22.70 -4.46 -12.09
CA VAL A 693 21.84 -4.55 -13.28
C VAL A 693 22.10 -3.35 -14.20
N GLU A 694 21.76 -3.51 -15.47
CA GLU A 694 21.75 -2.42 -16.44
C GLU A 694 20.31 -2.16 -16.90
N LEU A 695 19.93 -0.89 -17.02
CA LEU A 695 18.61 -0.48 -17.47
C LEU A 695 18.48 -0.67 -18.99
N GLU A 696 17.66 -1.64 -19.43
CA GLU A 696 17.52 -1.99 -20.86
C GLU A 696 16.41 -1.16 -21.54
N GLY A 697 15.31 -0.91 -20.84
CA GLY A 697 14.17 -0.19 -21.39
C GLY A 697 13.18 0.27 -20.32
N VAL A 698 12.44 1.32 -20.63
CA VAL A 698 11.44 1.91 -19.73
C VAL A 698 10.20 2.31 -20.53
N ASP A 699 9.03 1.93 -20.03
CA ASP A 699 7.73 2.35 -20.56
C ASP A 699 6.91 2.99 -19.42
N PRO A 700 6.88 4.34 -19.33
CA PRO A 700 6.15 5.03 -18.27
C PRO A 700 4.65 4.74 -18.28
N LEU A 701 4.02 4.67 -19.46
CA LEU A 701 2.58 4.44 -19.59
C LEU A 701 2.19 3.04 -19.10
N GLN A 702 3.06 2.04 -19.30
CA GLN A 702 2.86 0.69 -18.75
C GLN A 702 3.43 0.52 -17.34
N ARG A 703 4.17 1.51 -16.83
CA ARG A 703 4.93 1.44 -15.57
C ARG A 703 5.92 0.25 -15.57
N ASP A 704 6.43 -0.10 -16.74
CA ASP A 704 7.35 -1.22 -16.96
C ASP A 704 8.81 -0.72 -16.98
N VAL A 705 9.69 -1.46 -16.30
CA VAL A 705 11.14 -1.23 -16.29
C VAL A 705 11.85 -2.54 -16.57
N ASP A 706 12.49 -2.64 -17.73
CA ASP A 706 13.21 -3.83 -18.18
C ASP A 706 14.69 -3.72 -17.76
N LEU A 707 15.18 -4.77 -17.10
CA LEU A 707 16.54 -4.83 -16.59
C LEU A 707 17.32 -5.99 -17.19
N ARG A 708 18.62 -5.77 -17.36
CA ARG A 708 19.61 -6.79 -17.73
C ARG A 708 20.50 -7.11 -16.53
N TYR A 709 20.47 -8.36 -16.08
CA TYR A 709 21.37 -8.83 -15.03
C TYR A 709 22.83 -8.84 -15.48
N LEU A 710 23.72 -8.28 -14.66
CA LEU A 710 25.16 -8.30 -14.90
C LEU A 710 25.84 -9.35 -14.01
N HIS A 711 25.79 -9.14 -12.68
CA HIS A 711 26.36 -10.08 -11.70
C HIS A 711 25.83 -9.83 -10.29
N THR A 712 26.04 -10.78 -9.40
CA THR A 712 25.74 -10.65 -7.96
C THR A 712 26.90 -9.96 -7.23
N ARG A 713 26.60 -8.95 -6.41
CA ARG A 713 27.58 -8.15 -5.66
C ARG A 713 28.12 -8.91 -4.41
N PRO A 714 29.30 -8.54 -3.88
CA PRO A 714 29.77 -9.01 -2.57
C PRO A 714 28.74 -8.69 -1.47
N GLY A 715 28.54 -9.59 -0.50
CA GLY A 715 27.45 -9.51 0.50
C GLY A 715 26.36 -10.56 0.28
N ALA A 716 26.22 -11.09 -0.94
CA ALA A 716 25.31 -12.19 -1.21
C ALA A 716 25.66 -13.46 -0.41
N ARG A 717 24.63 -14.11 0.14
CA ARG A 717 24.76 -15.35 0.91
C ARG A 717 25.30 -16.44 0.01
N ARG A 718 26.62 -16.65 0.04
CA ARG A 718 27.26 -17.75 -0.69
C ARG A 718 26.71 -19.07 -0.17
N GLY A 719 25.80 -19.67 -0.94
CA GLY A 719 25.50 -21.09 -0.79
C GLY A 719 26.80 -21.88 -0.98
N LYS A 720 26.91 -23.05 -0.33
CA LYS A 720 27.96 -24.03 -0.63
C LYS A 720 27.79 -24.52 -2.08
N GLY A 721 28.27 -23.75 -3.03
CA GLY A 721 28.34 -24.03 -4.45
C GLY A 721 29.62 -23.38 -4.97
N ALA A 722 30.58 -24.19 -5.38
CA ALA A 722 31.87 -23.73 -5.90
C ALA A 722 31.65 -23.12 -7.30
N GLY A 723 31.46 -21.80 -7.36
CA GLY A 723 31.18 -21.12 -8.64
C GLY A 723 31.40 -19.61 -8.57
N GLY A 724 32.50 -19.17 -7.94
CA GLY A 724 32.94 -17.78 -8.08
C GLY A 724 33.66 -17.60 -9.42
N HIS A 725 33.21 -16.63 -10.23
CA HIS A 725 33.95 -16.20 -11.42
C HIS A 725 35.38 -15.76 -11.04
N PRO A 726 36.45 -16.33 -11.63
CA PRO A 726 37.76 -15.72 -11.52
C PRO A 726 37.80 -14.49 -12.44
N VAL A 727 38.07 -13.33 -11.84
CA VAL A 727 38.38 -12.09 -12.56
C VAL A 727 39.68 -12.30 -13.34
N SER A 728 39.61 -12.34 -14.67
CA SER A 728 40.81 -12.33 -15.51
C SER A 728 41.38 -10.90 -15.57
N LYS A 729 42.26 -10.55 -14.64
CA LYS A 729 43.13 -9.36 -14.79
C LYS A 729 44.22 -9.68 -15.81
N GLY A 730 44.06 -9.21 -17.03
CA GLY A 730 45.15 -9.07 -18.00
C GLY A 730 46.11 -7.96 -17.60
N GLY A 731 47.41 -8.21 -17.77
CA GLY A 731 48.45 -7.18 -17.75
C GLY A 731 49.58 -7.42 -16.76
N LYS A 732 50.59 -8.22 -17.13
CA LYS A 732 51.92 -8.10 -16.53
C LYS A 732 52.97 -7.84 -17.61
N LYS A 733 53.58 -6.66 -17.49
CA LYS A 733 54.78 -6.19 -18.19
C LYS A 733 55.97 -7.11 -17.88
N LYS A 734 56.85 -7.25 -18.89
CA LYS A 734 58.18 -7.87 -18.82
C LYS A 734 59.10 -7.17 -17.82
N ALA A 735 59.96 -7.96 -17.18
CA ALA A 735 61.42 -7.82 -17.06
C ALA A 735 61.93 -8.16 -15.65
N GLY A 736 62.96 -9.01 -15.57
CA GLY A 736 63.72 -9.28 -14.34
C GLY A 736 64.24 -10.72 -14.27
N ARG A 737 65.41 -10.95 -14.88
CA ARG A 737 66.25 -12.15 -14.73
C ARG A 737 66.88 -12.21 -13.33
N ASP A 738 67.04 -13.42 -12.80
CA ASP A 738 68.31 -14.04 -12.33
C ASP A 738 67.98 -15.20 -11.37
N SER A 739 68.14 -16.45 -11.81
CA SER A 739 69.32 -17.30 -11.66
C SER A 739 69.67 -17.68 -10.22
N HIS A 740 69.28 -18.90 -9.79
CA HIS A 740 70.24 -19.98 -9.54
C HIS A 740 69.59 -21.28 -9.04
N ARG A 741 69.80 -22.33 -9.85
CA ARG A 741 70.01 -23.75 -9.53
C ARG A 741 70.35 -24.12 -8.06
N LYS A 742 69.68 -25.15 -7.54
CA LYS A 742 70.19 -26.50 -7.15
C LYS A 742 69.22 -27.10 -6.12
N ASP A 743 68.56 -28.23 -6.34
CA ASP A 743 69.00 -29.63 -6.50
C ASP A 743 68.57 -30.44 -5.27
N ALA A 744 68.16 -31.68 -5.53
CA ALA A 744 67.45 -32.56 -4.62
C ALA A 744 68.35 -33.23 -3.57
N GLY A 745 67.77 -33.59 -2.40
CA GLY A 745 68.49 -34.35 -1.37
C GLY A 745 67.65 -34.82 -0.19
N LYS A 746 67.06 -36.01 -0.35
CA LYS A 746 66.85 -37.12 0.62
C LYS A 746 66.94 -36.88 2.15
N SER A 747 65.90 -37.44 2.80
CA SER A 747 65.90 -38.32 3.99
C SER A 747 66.33 -37.80 5.38
N GLY A 748 65.44 -37.99 6.35
CA GLY A 748 65.75 -38.04 7.78
C GLY A 748 64.62 -38.72 8.58
N ARG A 749 64.93 -39.89 9.15
CA ARG A 749 64.10 -40.70 10.07
C ARG A 749 64.41 -40.31 11.53
N GLY A 750 63.42 -40.42 12.41
CA GLY A 750 63.58 -40.65 13.86
C GLY A 750 62.19 -40.66 14.56
N HIS A 751 61.60 -41.81 14.93
CA HIS A 751 61.72 -42.55 16.21
C HIS A 751 61.26 -41.74 17.44
N ARG A 752 60.43 -42.16 18.42
CA ARG A 752 59.81 -43.38 19.00
C ARG A 752 58.63 -42.87 19.89
N GLY A 753 57.63 -43.60 20.40
CA GLY A 753 57.30 -45.02 20.46
C GLY A 753 56.06 -45.27 21.37
N SER A 754 55.53 -46.52 21.29
CA SER A 754 54.71 -47.32 22.25
C SER A 754 53.33 -46.79 22.74
N SER A 755 52.13 -47.33 22.42
CA SER A 755 51.52 -48.70 22.58
C SER A 755 51.15 -49.12 24.02
N PRO A 756 50.22 -50.09 24.28
CA PRO A 756 49.13 -50.66 23.44
C PRO A 756 47.82 -51.08 24.20
N GLY A 757 46.79 -51.52 23.45
CA GLY A 757 45.74 -52.47 23.91
C GLY A 757 44.45 -52.39 23.09
N ARG A 758 44.21 -53.25 22.06
CA ARG A 758 43.45 -54.54 22.05
C ARG A 758 42.12 -54.46 22.84
N LYS A 759 40.94 -54.95 22.41
CA LYS A 759 40.50 -55.99 21.44
C LYS A 759 38.95 -55.89 21.38
N SER A 760 38.32 -55.86 20.21
CA SER A 760 37.55 -56.94 19.54
C SER A 760 36.22 -57.42 20.18
N GLY A 761 35.18 -57.51 19.32
CA GLY A 761 34.01 -58.38 19.43
C GLY A 761 32.72 -57.59 19.68
N GLY A 762 31.64 -57.66 18.89
CA GLY A 762 31.17 -58.65 17.92
C GLY A 762 29.67 -58.87 18.21
N GLY A 763 28.79 -58.80 17.21
CA GLY A 763 27.36 -59.11 17.45
C GLY A 763 26.38 -58.63 16.38
N GLN A 764 26.14 -59.47 15.37
CA GLN A 764 25.00 -59.37 14.46
C GLN A 764 23.66 -59.60 15.19
N LYS A 765 22.56 -58.95 14.77
CA LYS A 765 21.47 -59.56 13.95
C LYS A 765 20.16 -58.73 13.97
N LYS A 766 19.74 -58.37 12.75
CA LYS A 766 18.44 -58.60 12.08
C LYS A 766 17.09 -58.26 12.77
N ARG A 767 16.26 -57.68 11.86
CA ARG A 767 14.81 -57.89 11.56
C ARG A 767 13.83 -56.89 12.20
N ARG A 768 13.14 -56.11 11.33
CA ARG A 768 11.72 -56.23 10.87
C ARG A 768 10.76 -55.94 12.03
N ASN A 769 9.72 -55.11 11.91
CA ASN A 769 8.80 -54.91 10.79
C ASN A 769 7.83 -53.76 11.16
N SER A 770 7.27 -53.10 10.14
CA SER A 770 5.88 -52.58 10.06
C SER A 770 5.26 -51.82 11.24
N ARG A 771 4.88 -50.56 11.02
CA ARG A 771 3.56 -50.18 10.48
C ARG A 771 3.62 -48.76 9.94
#